data_AF-A0A9J7HHZ8-F1
#
_entry.id   AF-A0A9J7HHZ8-F1
#
_cell.length_a   1.000
_cell.length_b   1.000
_cell.length_c   1.000
_cell.angle_alpha   90.00
_cell.angle_beta   90.00
_cell.angle_gamma   90.00
#
_symmetry.space_group_name_H-M   'P 1'
#
loop_
_entity.id
_entity.type
_entity.pdbx_description
1 polymer ?
#
loop_
_entity_poly.entity_id
_entity_poly.type
_entity_poly.pdbx_seq_one_letter_code
_entity_poly.pdbx_strand_id
1 'polypeptide(L)'
;MAARQTEEQVWTHSDVDMMGPKDMLLHCARNGKIELVEDLLKSRYEGKLQLDLNCKGDTKSNKGWSPLHLASYFGHLPVVRALLMHGADVDIVNDLGDTPLHKAALTGRTDMVTLLLQYNADVNVINGEGHTPKQMSHAAEVKRLIEAAENSQQLQVEAQLLSAAREGHLEQLAHLLTGTRSLNINCTDISGNTPLHCAAYRNQKEAAVILLQHGADPTLRNSGDQTPLDLVRTAQMRQLLDVKPIKDIQKHVQRFEGLLLRRSRFLGWRSCWVVLERGVLSYFRKRADAASGVKRTGFKYLNEAVVTEIDTDENEFRLKFFDSTLHHYSVPPETSTQICRQRWVNALHDHITFSNHYTQQPQMSDDDDELNTQPLGNMENALQTAHAHQQILEKQISDMTAVLEGVDINMQGPVTQKLNQLRTTSRDMYTAMTHCLSLLTQQEEVRKVRLQQEIEKSRVLQDALHVLATEHHQLESSLSSTSRPRQLPASFCDASDDEFYDAFSGSGGSPRSFVSLEEDNSPTSSSPQYGTCRHTCKQEQQKLDSAAQIVEMSASASTTYRNCLPAPAFDKDDFSVWTILKQCIGKELSKITMPVVFNEPLSFLQRLCEYMDYSYLLDKASASEDSLVRLQYVTAFAVSACSSNEHRLSKPFNPLLGETYELDRPDLGFRIVAEQVSHHPPISAFYAEGKQWLFHGSVHPKLKFWGKSVEIQPKGMITVELPSHGEVYTWQNVNSCVHNIIVGKLWIEQYGEMEVKNHNTAERVILNFRPSGWFGKELHKIDGYVYDKEKNKRRGLYGRWTENMYSVDVELFEDMKRKAKEKKKGKKETSPSPTKLFRRNGTSSNPPQDSADGAVGEEEVRLPVSPSEEADQHSPDEENMKEMLDHPDSSQLWQVVPRPDHSKQYFHFTNFAMTLNELLEGMDEQLPSTDCRFRPDIRLLESGDLDKAAQEKNRLEEKQRAARKLRIKQKQQWTPRWFHQGTHPGTRETDWTYSGGYWERDYRSKDLPDIF
;
A
#
# COMPACT_ATOMS: atom_id res chain seq x y z
N MET A 1 35.06 -1.12 -16.85
CA MET A 1 36.47 -0.92 -17.27
C MET A 1 37.24 -2.21 -17.06
N ALA A 2 38.15 -2.53 -17.99
CA ALA A 2 39.13 -3.62 -18.01
C ALA A 2 38.59 -5.07 -18.09
N ALA A 3 38.36 -5.52 -19.32
CA ALA A 3 38.47 -6.93 -19.67
C ALA A 3 39.91 -7.41 -19.42
N ARG A 4 40.07 -8.56 -18.76
CA ARG A 4 41.28 -9.39 -18.88
C ARG A 4 40.86 -10.70 -19.54
N GLN A 5 41.15 -10.79 -20.84
CA GLN A 5 41.30 -12.05 -21.55
C GLN A 5 42.40 -12.84 -20.82
N THR A 6 42.03 -13.90 -20.12
CA THR A 6 42.95 -14.99 -19.80
C THR A 6 42.75 -16.07 -20.84
N GLU A 7 43.82 -16.40 -21.55
CA GLU A 7 43.92 -17.41 -22.60
C GLU A 7 43.07 -18.66 -22.29
N GLU A 8 42.10 -18.96 -23.16
CA GLU A 8 41.36 -20.21 -23.17
C GLU A 8 42.31 -21.34 -23.57
N GLN A 9 42.76 -22.13 -22.60
CA GLN A 9 43.11 -23.52 -22.90
C GLN A 9 41.79 -24.24 -23.24
N VAL A 10 41.55 -24.43 -24.53
CA VAL A 10 40.45 -25.25 -25.05
C VAL A 10 40.78 -26.71 -24.74
N TRP A 11 40.13 -27.27 -23.72
CA TRP A 11 40.19 -28.69 -23.40
C TRP A 11 39.31 -29.46 -24.39
N THR A 12 39.86 -30.49 -25.03
CA THR A 12 39.16 -31.34 -26.01
C THR A 12 38.30 -32.39 -25.31
N HIS A 13 37.34 -33.01 -26.01
CA HIS A 13 36.49 -34.08 -25.46
C HIS A 13 37.28 -35.25 -24.85
N SER A 14 38.52 -35.48 -25.30
CA SER A 14 39.42 -36.51 -24.75
C SER A 14 40.06 -36.13 -23.40
N ASP A 15 40.01 -34.86 -22.98
CA ASP A 15 40.61 -34.42 -21.72
C ASP A 15 39.65 -34.50 -20.53
N VAL A 16 38.34 -34.55 -20.81
CA VAL A 16 37.28 -34.63 -19.78
C VAL A 16 37.25 -36.01 -19.11
N ASP A 17 37.64 -37.06 -19.85
CA ASP A 17 37.71 -38.45 -19.34
C ASP A 17 38.89 -38.71 -18.39
N MET A 18 39.84 -37.78 -18.27
CA MET A 18 41.02 -37.89 -17.38
C MET A 18 40.92 -37.02 -16.11
N MET A 19 39.84 -36.25 -15.93
CA MET A 19 39.66 -35.38 -14.77
C MET A 19 39.02 -36.12 -13.59
N GLY A 20 39.52 -35.87 -12.39
CA GLY A 20 38.87 -36.36 -11.17
C GLY A 20 37.47 -35.77 -10.98
N PRO A 21 36.56 -36.43 -10.24
CA PRO A 21 35.17 -35.98 -10.06
C PRO A 21 35.03 -34.55 -9.51
N LYS A 22 35.94 -34.17 -8.61
CA LYS A 22 36.06 -32.81 -8.06
C LYS A 22 36.37 -31.79 -9.14
N ASP A 23 37.38 -32.05 -9.96
CA ASP A 23 37.85 -31.14 -11.01
C ASP A 23 36.81 -31.03 -12.13
N MET A 24 36.13 -32.13 -12.44
CA MET A 24 35.03 -32.16 -13.38
C MET A 24 33.85 -31.30 -12.89
N LEU A 25 33.49 -31.37 -11.60
CA LEU A 25 32.43 -30.52 -11.02
C LEU A 25 32.79 -29.03 -11.10
N LEU A 26 34.03 -28.67 -10.72
CA LEU A 26 34.52 -27.28 -10.78
C LEU A 26 34.56 -26.76 -12.23
N HIS A 27 34.98 -27.60 -13.18
CA HIS A 27 35.01 -27.26 -14.60
C HIS A 27 33.58 -27.09 -15.17
N CYS A 28 32.67 -28.01 -14.86
CA CYS A 28 31.29 -27.93 -15.35
C CYS A 28 30.53 -26.74 -14.74
N ALA A 29 30.77 -26.43 -13.46
CA ALA A 29 30.18 -25.27 -12.80
C ALA A 29 30.68 -23.93 -13.34
N ARG A 30 31.97 -23.86 -13.71
CA ARG A 30 32.55 -22.68 -14.37
C ARG A 30 32.00 -22.44 -15.77
N ASN A 31 31.71 -23.51 -16.52
CA ASN A 31 31.31 -23.44 -17.93
C ASN A 31 29.81 -23.62 -18.16
N GLY A 32 29.01 -23.82 -17.10
CA GLY A 32 27.56 -23.94 -17.20
C GLY A 32 27.05 -25.25 -17.80
N LYS A 33 27.83 -26.34 -17.76
CA LYS A 33 27.46 -27.64 -18.32
C LYS A 33 26.48 -28.38 -17.40
N ILE A 34 25.20 -28.02 -17.45
CA ILE A 34 24.16 -28.53 -16.53
C ILE A 34 23.98 -30.05 -16.59
N GLU A 35 23.93 -30.64 -17.79
CA GLU A 35 23.69 -32.09 -17.97
C GLU A 35 24.76 -32.93 -17.23
N LEU A 36 26.03 -32.54 -17.34
CA LEU A 36 27.14 -33.21 -16.64
C LEU A 36 27.10 -32.97 -15.12
N VAL A 37 26.64 -31.80 -14.67
CA VAL A 37 26.45 -31.54 -13.24
C VAL A 37 25.33 -32.42 -12.69
N GLU A 38 24.21 -32.55 -13.39
CA GLU A 38 23.10 -33.41 -12.99
C GLU A 38 23.51 -34.89 -12.95
N ASP A 39 24.28 -35.37 -13.93
CA ASP A 39 24.81 -36.73 -13.94
C ASP A 39 25.76 -37.01 -12.74
N LEU A 40 26.58 -36.02 -12.39
CA LEU A 40 27.47 -36.10 -11.21
C LEU A 40 26.68 -36.11 -9.89
N LEU A 41 25.65 -35.26 -9.78
CA LEU A 41 24.78 -35.17 -8.62
C LEU A 41 23.93 -36.44 -8.46
N LYS A 42 23.43 -37.00 -9.55
CA LYS A 42 22.69 -38.27 -9.58
C LYS A 42 23.59 -39.44 -9.16
N SER A 43 24.80 -39.51 -9.69
CA SER A 43 25.78 -40.54 -9.30
C SER A 43 26.17 -40.45 -7.81
N ARG A 44 26.21 -39.24 -7.26
CA ARG A 44 26.39 -38.99 -5.82
C ARG A 44 25.19 -39.47 -5.00
N TYR A 45 23.97 -39.15 -5.43
CA TYR A 45 22.74 -39.57 -4.74
C TYR A 45 22.56 -41.09 -4.74
N GLU A 46 22.93 -41.76 -5.84
CA GLU A 46 22.90 -43.22 -5.98
C GLU A 46 24.03 -43.93 -5.20
N GLY A 47 24.89 -43.19 -4.50
CA GLY A 47 26.01 -43.74 -3.71
C GLY A 47 27.15 -44.31 -4.54
N LYS A 48 27.13 -44.12 -5.87
CA LYS A 48 28.15 -44.61 -6.81
C LYS A 48 29.42 -43.75 -6.80
N LEU A 49 29.30 -42.50 -6.33
CA LEU A 49 30.36 -41.51 -6.35
C LEU A 49 30.38 -40.70 -5.05
N GLN A 50 31.53 -40.61 -4.39
CA GLN A 50 31.73 -39.65 -3.32
C GLN A 50 32.16 -38.30 -3.91
N LEU A 51 31.29 -37.29 -3.79
CA LEU A 51 31.50 -35.96 -4.34
C LEU A 51 31.16 -34.90 -3.28
N ASP A 52 32.14 -34.05 -2.98
CA ASP A 52 31.96 -32.89 -2.12
C ASP A 52 31.54 -31.67 -2.95
N LEU A 53 30.32 -31.19 -2.73
CA LEU A 53 29.76 -30.02 -3.41
C LEU A 53 30.39 -28.71 -2.95
N ASN A 54 31.02 -28.72 -1.78
CA ASN A 54 31.68 -27.60 -1.14
C ASN A 54 33.19 -27.63 -1.38
N CYS A 55 33.66 -28.47 -2.31
CA CYS A 55 35.07 -28.57 -2.65
C CYS A 55 35.63 -27.23 -3.14
N LYS A 56 36.91 -26.97 -2.84
CA LYS A 56 37.63 -25.78 -3.31
C LYS A 56 38.63 -26.15 -4.40
N GLY A 57 38.70 -25.32 -5.45
CA GLY A 57 39.73 -25.44 -6.49
C GLY A 57 41.13 -25.25 -5.92
N ASP A 58 42.09 -26.01 -6.43
CA ASP A 58 43.52 -25.96 -6.08
C ASP A 58 44.37 -25.40 -7.23
N THR A 59 43.84 -25.38 -8.46
CA THR A 59 44.52 -24.87 -9.64
C THR A 59 44.60 -23.33 -9.63
N LYS A 60 45.61 -22.76 -10.31
CA LYS A 60 45.79 -21.30 -10.37
C LYS A 60 44.57 -20.52 -10.88
N SER A 61 43.69 -21.15 -11.66
CA SER A 61 42.55 -20.49 -12.31
C SER A 61 41.27 -20.44 -11.47
N ASN A 62 41.16 -21.25 -10.41
CA ASN A 62 40.00 -21.34 -9.52
C ASN A 62 40.38 -21.57 -8.04
N LYS A 63 41.61 -21.22 -7.66
CA LYS A 63 42.15 -21.47 -6.31
C LYS A 63 41.22 -20.86 -5.25
N GLY A 64 40.76 -21.72 -4.32
CA GLY A 64 39.91 -21.31 -3.21
C GLY A 64 38.43 -21.14 -3.55
N TRP A 65 38.02 -21.26 -4.81
CA TRP A 65 36.63 -21.10 -5.23
C TRP A 65 35.88 -22.44 -5.24
N SER A 66 34.64 -22.41 -4.78
CA SER A 66 33.73 -23.56 -4.85
C SER A 66 32.96 -23.60 -6.18
N PRO A 67 32.35 -24.74 -6.55
CA PRO A 67 31.45 -24.82 -7.71
C PRO A 67 30.36 -23.73 -7.69
N LEU A 68 29.83 -23.44 -6.50
CA LEU A 68 28.78 -22.43 -6.32
C LEU A 68 29.30 -21.00 -6.56
N HIS A 69 30.54 -20.68 -6.18
CA HIS A 69 31.18 -19.40 -6.50
C HIS A 69 31.38 -19.22 -8.01
N LEU A 70 31.87 -20.26 -8.67
CA LEU A 70 32.13 -20.25 -10.11
C LEU A 70 30.82 -20.04 -10.88
N ALA A 71 29.81 -20.87 -10.60
CA ALA A 71 28.51 -20.77 -11.26
C ALA A 71 27.81 -19.43 -10.97
N SER A 72 27.93 -18.87 -9.76
CA SER A 72 27.35 -17.57 -9.39
C SER A 72 28.04 -16.39 -10.08
N TYR A 73 29.37 -16.43 -10.21
CA TYR A 73 30.15 -15.37 -10.87
C TYR A 73 29.97 -15.36 -12.40
N PHE A 74 29.98 -16.54 -13.04
CA PHE A 74 29.72 -16.65 -14.48
C PHE A 74 28.22 -16.61 -14.83
N GLY A 75 27.36 -16.72 -13.82
CA GLY A 75 25.91 -16.55 -13.85
C GLY A 75 25.15 -17.70 -14.49
N HIS A 76 25.59 -18.92 -14.24
CA HIS A 76 24.94 -20.15 -14.68
C HIS A 76 23.81 -20.55 -13.73
N LEU A 77 22.66 -19.90 -13.86
CA LEU A 77 21.51 -20.03 -12.96
C LEU A 77 20.99 -21.47 -12.80
N PRO A 78 20.87 -22.31 -13.87
CA PRO A 78 20.47 -23.71 -13.73
C PRO A 78 21.45 -24.53 -12.89
N VAL A 79 22.76 -24.28 -13.01
CA VAL A 79 23.79 -24.99 -12.25
C VAL A 79 23.75 -24.60 -10.78
N VAL A 80 23.60 -23.31 -10.47
CA VAL A 80 23.44 -22.83 -9.08
C VAL A 80 22.22 -23.47 -8.42
N ARG A 81 21.08 -23.52 -9.13
CA ARG A 81 19.86 -24.18 -8.64
C ARG A 81 20.09 -25.66 -8.37
N ALA A 82 20.71 -26.39 -9.29
CA ALA A 82 20.98 -27.82 -9.13
C ALA A 82 21.91 -28.10 -7.93
N LEU A 83 22.96 -27.30 -7.74
CA LEU A 83 23.88 -27.43 -6.61
C LEU A 83 23.19 -27.17 -5.25
N LEU A 84 22.40 -26.10 -5.15
CA LEU A 84 21.67 -25.76 -3.93
C LEU A 84 20.61 -26.81 -3.56
N MET A 85 19.85 -27.30 -4.55
CA MET A 85 18.87 -28.38 -4.33
C MET A 85 19.49 -29.67 -3.78
N HIS A 86 20.76 -29.93 -4.09
CA HIS A 86 21.48 -31.12 -3.63
C HIS A 86 22.34 -30.88 -2.38
N GLY A 87 22.11 -29.75 -1.69
CA GLY A 87 22.70 -29.46 -0.39
C GLY A 87 24.09 -28.82 -0.44
N ALA A 88 24.44 -28.09 -1.52
CA ALA A 88 25.59 -27.20 -1.48
C ALA A 88 25.37 -26.09 -0.43
N ASP A 89 26.43 -25.74 0.30
CA ASP A 89 26.37 -24.68 1.30
C ASP A 89 26.27 -23.31 0.61
N VAL A 90 25.17 -22.61 0.87
CA VAL A 90 24.83 -21.31 0.25
C VAL A 90 25.78 -20.20 0.69
N ASP A 91 26.29 -20.28 1.92
CA ASP A 91 27.15 -19.26 2.55
C ASP A 91 28.62 -19.69 2.59
N ILE A 92 28.99 -20.66 1.76
CA ILE A 92 30.37 -21.14 1.66
C ILE A 92 31.32 -19.98 1.36
N VAL A 93 32.40 -19.87 2.13
CA VAL A 93 33.40 -18.81 1.96
C VAL A 93 34.60 -19.27 1.13
N ASN A 94 34.97 -18.50 0.12
CA ASN A 94 36.22 -18.71 -0.61
C ASN A 94 37.44 -18.23 0.23
N ASP A 95 38.64 -18.35 -0.31
CA ASP A 95 39.87 -17.96 0.42
C ASP A 95 40.01 -16.44 0.66
N LEU A 96 39.14 -15.62 0.05
CA LEU A 96 39.02 -14.18 0.30
C LEU A 96 37.90 -13.85 1.29
N GLY A 97 37.20 -14.86 1.81
CA GLY A 97 36.03 -14.68 2.67
C GLY A 97 34.75 -14.27 1.93
N ASP A 98 34.75 -14.24 0.60
CA ASP A 98 33.53 -13.98 -0.16
C ASP A 98 32.60 -15.19 -0.12
N THR A 99 31.29 -14.93 -0.08
CA THR A 99 30.23 -15.92 -0.34
C THR A 99 29.80 -15.89 -1.82
N PRO A 100 29.06 -16.90 -2.32
CA PRO A 100 28.41 -16.84 -3.62
C PRO A 100 27.56 -15.57 -3.82
N LEU A 101 26.91 -15.09 -2.75
CA LEU A 101 26.13 -13.84 -2.78
C LEU A 101 27.00 -12.61 -3.01
N HIS A 102 28.22 -12.54 -2.46
CA HIS A 102 29.19 -11.48 -2.77
C HIS A 102 29.53 -11.47 -4.27
N LYS A 103 29.72 -12.64 -4.88
CA LYS A 103 30.03 -12.74 -6.32
C LYS A 103 28.85 -12.40 -7.21
N ALA A 104 27.64 -12.83 -6.85
CA ALA A 104 26.42 -12.46 -7.54
C ALA A 104 26.15 -10.93 -7.45
N ALA A 105 26.38 -10.34 -6.26
CA ALA A 105 26.20 -8.92 -6.03
C ALA A 105 27.23 -8.06 -6.79
N LEU A 106 28.50 -8.49 -6.81
CA LEU A 106 29.58 -7.85 -7.56
C LEU A 106 29.32 -7.82 -9.07
N THR A 107 28.76 -8.91 -9.62
CA THR A 107 28.45 -9.01 -11.05
C THR A 107 27.15 -8.30 -11.45
N GLY A 108 26.34 -7.86 -10.47
CA GLY A 108 25.11 -7.10 -10.70
C GLY A 108 23.95 -7.93 -11.25
N ARG A 109 23.99 -9.26 -11.14
CA ARG A 109 22.97 -10.17 -11.69
C ARG A 109 21.83 -10.39 -10.69
N THR A 110 20.73 -9.68 -10.88
CA THR A 110 19.55 -9.71 -10.00
C THR A 110 18.94 -11.09 -9.88
N ASP A 111 18.77 -11.84 -10.96
CA ASP A 111 18.19 -13.19 -10.92
C ASP A 111 19.01 -14.17 -10.05
N MET A 112 20.33 -14.02 -10.06
CA MET A 112 21.23 -14.85 -9.25
C MET A 112 21.18 -14.47 -7.77
N VAL A 113 21.14 -13.18 -7.47
CA VAL A 113 20.95 -12.65 -6.11
C VAL A 113 19.61 -13.15 -5.55
N THR A 114 18.53 -13.04 -6.32
CA THR A 114 17.21 -13.54 -5.93
C THR A 114 17.23 -15.04 -5.65
N LEU A 115 17.87 -15.84 -6.51
CA LEU A 115 17.98 -17.29 -6.30
C LEU A 115 18.76 -17.64 -5.02
N LEU A 116 19.87 -16.97 -4.74
CA LEU A 116 20.65 -17.22 -3.52
C LEU A 116 19.87 -16.82 -2.26
N LEU A 117 19.16 -15.67 -2.29
CA LEU A 117 18.31 -15.23 -1.19
C LEU A 117 17.11 -16.17 -0.93
N GLN A 118 16.55 -16.79 -1.98
CA GLN A 118 15.51 -17.82 -1.86
C GLN A 118 15.98 -19.06 -1.09
N TYR A 119 17.27 -19.38 -1.16
CA TYR A 119 17.90 -20.46 -0.41
C TYR A 119 18.55 -19.97 0.90
N ASN A 120 18.01 -18.87 1.46
CA ASN A 120 18.40 -18.34 2.77
C ASN A 120 19.86 -17.89 2.90
N ALA A 121 20.50 -17.42 1.82
CA ALA A 121 21.84 -16.82 1.90
C ALA A 121 21.91 -15.69 2.95
N ASP A 122 22.95 -15.70 3.78
CA ASP A 122 23.19 -14.65 4.77
C ASP A 122 23.74 -13.39 4.09
N VAL A 123 23.00 -12.29 4.26
CA VAL A 123 23.32 -10.98 3.69
C VAL A 123 24.33 -10.19 4.52
N ASN A 124 24.64 -10.66 5.73
CA ASN A 124 25.46 -9.95 6.71
C ASN A 124 26.91 -10.48 6.78
N VAL A 125 27.25 -11.51 6.01
CA VAL A 125 28.61 -12.06 5.96
C VAL A 125 29.56 -10.96 5.50
N ILE A 126 30.64 -10.76 6.24
CA ILE A 126 31.68 -9.79 5.92
C ILE A 126 32.88 -10.55 5.35
N ASN A 127 33.28 -10.19 4.12
CA ASN A 127 34.44 -10.81 3.50
C ASN A 127 35.77 -10.35 4.12
N GLY A 128 36.90 -10.93 3.68
CA GLY A 128 38.23 -10.57 4.19
C GLY A 128 38.67 -9.13 3.90
N GLU A 129 37.95 -8.39 3.05
CA GLU A 129 38.16 -6.97 2.77
C GLU A 129 37.29 -6.05 3.66
N GLY A 130 36.43 -6.62 4.51
CA GLY A 130 35.54 -5.85 5.39
C GLY A 130 34.24 -5.40 4.72
N HIS A 131 33.86 -5.99 3.59
CA HIS A 131 32.65 -5.63 2.84
C HIS A 131 31.55 -6.69 2.98
N THR A 132 30.29 -6.24 3.02
CA THR A 132 29.10 -7.11 2.88
C THR A 132 28.71 -7.27 1.41
N PRO A 133 27.86 -8.27 1.04
CA PRO A 133 27.40 -8.43 -0.33
C PRO A 133 26.76 -7.16 -0.92
N LYS A 134 26.00 -6.40 -0.12
CA LYS A 134 25.39 -5.12 -0.51
C LYS A 134 26.42 -4.08 -0.93
N GLN A 135 27.55 -4.02 -0.23
CA GLN A 135 28.63 -3.06 -0.48
C GLN A 135 29.46 -3.42 -1.70
N MET A 136 29.51 -4.70 -2.07
CA MET A 136 30.19 -5.18 -3.29
C MET A 136 29.45 -4.83 -4.58
N SER A 137 28.14 -4.51 -4.51
CA SER A 137 27.37 -4.17 -5.70
C SER A 137 27.43 -2.69 -6.06
N HIS A 138 27.45 -2.39 -7.36
CA HIS A 138 27.25 -1.02 -7.89
C HIS A 138 25.84 -0.80 -8.47
N ALA A 139 25.02 -1.86 -8.60
CA ALA A 139 23.67 -1.79 -9.16
C ALA A 139 22.66 -1.40 -8.07
N ALA A 140 21.87 -0.34 -8.32
CA ALA A 140 20.88 0.14 -7.35
C ALA A 140 19.81 -0.91 -7.03
N GLU A 141 19.40 -1.71 -8.03
CA GLU A 141 18.42 -2.78 -7.87
C GLU A 141 18.90 -3.92 -6.96
N VAL A 142 20.13 -4.40 -7.15
CA VAL A 142 20.74 -5.43 -6.28
C VAL A 142 20.88 -4.94 -4.84
N LYS A 143 21.26 -3.66 -4.64
CA LYS A 143 21.31 -3.06 -3.30
C LYS A 143 19.96 -3.05 -2.61
N ARG A 144 18.89 -2.68 -3.34
CA ARG A 144 17.51 -2.72 -2.82
C ARG A 144 17.07 -4.15 -2.48
N LEU A 145 17.39 -5.14 -3.31
CA LEU A 145 17.05 -6.55 -3.06
C LEU A 145 17.72 -7.08 -1.79
N ILE A 146 19.02 -6.82 -1.62
CA ILE A 146 19.77 -7.27 -0.44
C ILE A 146 19.28 -6.54 0.82
N GLU A 147 18.98 -5.24 0.72
CA GLU A 147 18.41 -4.45 1.83
C GLU A 147 17.01 -4.91 2.23
N ALA A 148 16.16 -5.28 1.27
CA ALA A 148 14.86 -5.87 1.56
C ALA A 148 15.00 -7.23 2.27
N ALA A 149 15.99 -8.05 1.87
CA ALA A 149 16.29 -9.31 2.52
C ALA A 149 16.86 -9.12 3.94
N GLU A 150 17.72 -8.13 4.15
CA GLU A 150 18.27 -7.74 5.46
C GLU A 150 17.15 -7.39 6.46
N ASN A 151 16.22 -6.53 6.03
CA ASN A 151 15.03 -6.15 6.81
C ASN A 151 14.12 -7.35 7.10
N SER A 152 13.89 -8.21 6.10
CA SER A 152 13.06 -9.41 6.25
C SER A 152 13.67 -10.41 7.25
N GLN A 153 14.97 -10.67 7.15
CA GLN A 153 15.69 -11.53 8.09
C GLN A 153 15.69 -10.94 9.51
N GLN A 154 15.69 -9.62 9.66
CA GLN A 154 15.64 -8.97 10.98
C GLN A 154 14.28 -9.19 11.62
N LEU A 155 13.20 -8.96 10.88
CA LEU A 155 11.83 -9.19 11.33
C LEU A 155 11.59 -10.66 11.72
N GLN A 156 12.20 -11.61 10.98
CA GLN A 156 12.10 -13.04 11.30
C GLN A 156 12.76 -13.38 12.65
N VAL A 157 13.94 -12.81 12.94
CA VAL A 157 14.63 -13.02 14.22
C VAL A 157 13.88 -12.34 15.37
N GLU A 158 13.33 -11.15 15.16
CA GLU A 158 12.48 -10.46 16.14
C GLU A 158 11.20 -11.27 16.46
N ALA A 159 10.59 -11.89 15.44
CA ALA A 159 9.45 -12.79 15.64
C ALA A 159 9.82 -14.07 16.40
N GLN A 160 11.02 -14.62 16.18
CA GLN A 160 11.55 -15.75 16.96
C GLN A 160 11.80 -15.36 18.42
N LEU A 161 12.33 -14.15 18.67
CA LEU A 161 12.53 -13.62 20.01
C LEU A 161 11.20 -13.49 20.78
N LEU A 162 10.17 -12.92 20.14
CA LEU A 162 8.82 -12.78 20.70
C LEU A 162 8.18 -14.13 21.03
N SER A 163 8.33 -15.13 20.14
CA SER A 163 7.77 -16.47 20.37
C SER A 163 8.53 -17.27 21.42
N ALA A 164 9.87 -17.21 21.43
CA ALA A 164 10.69 -17.86 22.47
C ALA A 164 10.38 -17.30 23.87
N ALA A 165 10.19 -15.98 23.99
CA ALA A 165 9.80 -15.34 25.24
C ALA A 165 8.37 -15.71 25.69
N ARG A 166 7.44 -15.85 24.75
CA ARG A 166 6.04 -16.25 25.00
C ARG A 166 5.92 -17.69 25.50
N GLU A 167 6.62 -18.61 24.85
CA GLU A 167 6.55 -20.05 25.15
C GLU A 167 7.56 -20.48 26.23
N GLY A 168 8.50 -19.61 26.62
CA GLY A 168 9.49 -19.90 27.66
C GLY A 168 10.65 -20.79 27.18
N HIS A 169 10.99 -20.78 25.89
CA HIS A 169 12.09 -21.56 25.33
C HIS A 169 13.46 -20.95 25.68
N LEU A 170 13.98 -21.28 26.86
CA LEU A 170 15.18 -20.64 27.44
C LEU A 170 16.45 -20.80 26.60
N GLU A 171 16.71 -21.99 26.04
CA GLU A 171 17.90 -22.23 25.22
C GLU A 171 17.88 -21.42 23.91
N GLN A 172 16.71 -21.35 23.27
CA GLN A 172 16.51 -20.55 22.06
C GLN A 172 16.61 -19.05 22.37
N LEU A 173 16.01 -18.60 23.49
CA LEU A 173 16.06 -17.22 23.95
C LEU A 173 17.51 -16.79 24.27
N ALA A 174 18.27 -17.63 24.97
CA ALA A 174 19.68 -17.37 25.25
C ALA A 174 20.51 -17.29 23.96
N HIS A 175 20.35 -18.26 23.06
CA HIS A 175 21.06 -18.28 21.78
C HIS A 175 20.78 -17.02 20.94
N LEU A 176 19.53 -16.55 20.88
CA LEU A 176 19.14 -15.33 20.16
C LEU A 176 19.73 -14.05 20.78
N LEU A 177 19.81 -13.99 22.10
CA LEU A 177 20.32 -12.82 22.83
C LEU A 177 21.86 -12.77 22.91
N THR A 178 22.54 -13.91 22.82
CA THR A 178 24.03 -13.99 22.81
C THR A 178 24.63 -13.97 21.40
N GLY A 179 23.81 -13.93 20.35
CA GLY A 179 24.27 -13.95 18.96
C GLY A 179 25.06 -12.68 18.57
N THR A 180 25.88 -12.79 17.51
CA THR A 180 26.68 -11.68 16.95
C THR A 180 25.85 -10.61 16.22
N ARG A 181 24.52 -10.72 16.21
CA ARG A 181 23.59 -9.86 15.47
C ARG A 181 23.01 -8.78 16.39
N SER A 182 22.97 -7.53 15.94
CA SER A 182 22.28 -6.45 16.65
C SER A 182 20.77 -6.70 16.65
N LEU A 183 20.22 -7.14 17.79
CA LEU A 183 18.81 -7.45 17.95
C LEU A 183 18.13 -6.38 18.80
N ASN A 184 16.94 -5.93 18.38
CA ASN A 184 16.10 -5.09 19.23
C ASN A 184 15.38 -5.96 20.28
N ILE A 185 15.88 -5.97 21.51
CA ILE A 185 15.28 -6.72 22.63
C ILE A 185 13.86 -6.25 22.99
N ASN A 186 13.53 -5.00 22.64
CA ASN A 186 12.24 -4.37 22.84
C ASN A 186 11.41 -4.33 21.54
N CYS A 187 11.66 -5.26 20.60
CA CYS A 187 10.80 -5.41 19.43
C CYS A 187 9.35 -5.64 19.85
N THR A 188 8.39 -5.26 19.01
CA THR A 188 6.96 -5.35 19.37
C THR A 188 6.21 -6.21 18.37
N ASP A 189 5.25 -7.01 18.85
CA ASP A 189 4.27 -7.65 17.98
C ASP A 189 3.22 -6.66 17.45
N ILE A 190 2.27 -7.15 16.66
CA ILE A 190 1.17 -6.34 16.08
C ILE A 190 0.29 -5.64 17.11
N SER A 191 0.34 -6.04 18.38
CA SER A 191 -0.41 -5.46 19.49
C SER A 191 0.46 -4.56 20.36
N GLY A 192 1.69 -4.26 19.93
CA GLY A 192 2.66 -3.48 20.69
C GLY A 192 3.31 -4.25 21.84
N ASN A 193 3.10 -5.58 21.96
CA ASN A 193 3.69 -6.34 23.07
C ASN A 193 5.16 -6.62 22.79
N THR A 194 6.02 -6.30 23.77
CA THR A 194 7.44 -6.69 23.76
C THR A 194 7.62 -8.17 24.15
N PRO A 195 8.82 -8.77 23.96
CA PRO A 195 9.12 -10.09 24.51
C PRO A 195 8.84 -10.17 26.01
N LEU A 196 9.07 -9.08 26.75
CA LEU A 196 8.80 -9.00 28.18
C LEU A 196 7.29 -8.97 28.50
N HIS A 197 6.46 -8.30 27.69
CA HIS A 197 5.00 -8.40 27.79
C HIS A 197 4.53 -9.85 27.55
N CYS A 198 5.10 -10.52 26.54
CA CYS A 198 4.76 -11.91 26.23
C CYS A 198 5.12 -12.86 27.38
N ALA A 199 6.32 -12.70 27.96
CA ALA A 199 6.76 -13.48 29.12
C ALA A 199 5.91 -13.19 30.37
N ALA A 200 5.57 -11.92 30.62
CA ALA A 200 4.73 -11.52 31.75
C ALA A 200 3.30 -12.08 31.66
N TYR A 201 2.67 -11.97 30.48
CA TYR A 201 1.32 -12.46 30.22
C TYR A 201 1.18 -13.99 30.40
N ARG A 202 2.19 -14.74 29.95
CA ARG A 202 2.24 -16.22 30.05
C ARG A 202 2.88 -16.73 31.34
N ASN A 203 3.29 -15.83 32.23
CA ASN A 203 3.96 -16.15 33.50
C ASN A 203 5.27 -16.97 33.31
N GLN A 204 6.05 -16.65 32.26
CA GLN A 204 7.34 -17.27 31.96
C GLN A 204 8.47 -16.57 32.74
N LYS A 205 8.64 -16.94 34.02
CA LYS A 205 9.52 -16.24 34.97
C LYS A 205 10.99 -16.26 34.53
N GLU A 206 11.51 -17.41 34.15
CA GLU A 206 12.91 -17.59 33.78
C GLU A 206 13.23 -16.84 32.48
N ALA A 207 12.28 -16.79 31.53
CA ALA A 207 12.41 -16.00 30.31
C ALA A 207 12.40 -14.48 30.61
N ALA A 208 11.54 -14.02 31.51
CA ALA A 208 11.50 -12.63 31.96
C ALA A 208 12.81 -12.20 32.64
N VAL A 209 13.42 -13.08 33.46
CA VAL A 209 14.74 -12.84 34.06
C VAL A 209 15.82 -12.68 33.00
N ILE A 210 15.87 -13.58 32.01
CA ILE A 210 16.85 -13.53 30.93
C ILE A 210 16.69 -12.24 30.12
N LEU A 211 15.46 -11.83 29.80
CA LEU A 211 15.18 -10.59 29.07
C LEU A 211 15.61 -9.35 29.84
N LEU A 212 15.29 -9.26 31.14
CA LEU A 212 15.71 -8.14 31.99
C LEU A 212 17.23 -8.06 32.15
N GLN A 213 17.92 -9.21 32.26
CA GLN A 213 19.38 -9.27 32.32
C GLN A 213 20.05 -8.75 31.04
N HIS A 214 19.38 -8.87 29.90
CA HIS A 214 19.84 -8.37 28.60
C HIS A 214 19.29 -6.98 28.24
N GLY A 215 18.64 -6.28 29.18
CA GLY A 215 18.23 -4.89 29.02
C GLY A 215 16.82 -4.66 28.44
N ALA A 216 15.92 -5.64 28.54
CA ALA A 216 14.52 -5.44 28.19
C ALA A 216 13.87 -4.39 29.10
N ASP A 217 13.13 -3.45 28.51
CA ASP A 217 12.54 -2.33 29.23
C ASP A 217 11.16 -2.74 29.83
N PRO A 218 11.01 -2.76 31.16
CA PRO A 218 9.75 -3.11 31.82
C PRO A 218 8.73 -1.96 31.82
N THR A 219 9.06 -0.78 31.30
CA THR A 219 8.21 0.42 31.35
C THR A 219 7.46 0.69 30.04
N LEU A 220 7.84 0.00 28.95
CA LEU A 220 7.19 0.14 27.65
C LEU A 220 5.73 -0.27 27.71
N ARG A 221 4.90 0.44 26.95
CA ARG A 221 3.46 0.20 26.89
C ARG A 221 3.07 -0.39 25.54
N ASN A 222 2.22 -1.40 25.56
CA ASN A 222 1.63 -1.97 24.35
C ASN A 222 0.54 -1.06 23.78
N SER A 223 -0.08 -1.45 22.66
CA SER A 223 -1.14 -0.64 22.00
C SER A 223 -2.40 -0.44 22.86
N GLY A 224 -2.56 -1.21 23.94
CA GLY A 224 -3.62 -1.06 24.94
C GLY A 224 -3.22 -0.18 26.14
N ASP A 225 -2.09 0.52 26.05
CA ASP A 225 -1.50 1.35 27.12
C ASP A 225 -1.09 0.56 28.38
N GLN A 226 -0.84 -0.75 28.24
CA GLN A 226 -0.47 -1.65 29.34
C GLN A 226 1.04 -1.90 29.37
N THR A 227 1.65 -1.91 30.54
CA THR A 227 3.04 -2.34 30.76
C THR A 227 3.13 -3.86 30.95
N PRO A 228 4.33 -4.49 30.88
CA PRO A 228 4.50 -5.90 31.25
C PRO A 228 3.98 -6.20 32.66
N LEU A 229 4.12 -5.25 33.60
CA LEU A 229 3.65 -5.39 34.98
C LEU A 229 2.11 -5.49 35.06
N ASP A 230 1.40 -4.76 34.20
CA ASP A 230 -0.07 -4.76 34.14
C ASP A 230 -0.64 -6.09 33.65
N LEU A 231 0.14 -6.85 32.87
CA LEU A 231 -0.24 -8.16 32.34
C LEU A 231 0.02 -9.32 33.31
N VAL A 232 0.64 -9.06 34.45
CA VAL A 232 1.03 -10.09 35.41
C VAL A 232 -0.16 -10.65 36.20
N ARG A 233 -0.25 -11.99 36.23
CA ARG A 233 -1.29 -12.72 36.99
C ARG A 233 -0.81 -13.29 38.32
N THR A 234 0.50 -13.38 38.57
CA THR A 234 1.05 -14.04 39.77
C THR A 234 1.87 -13.08 40.64
N ALA A 235 1.83 -13.30 41.96
CA ALA A 235 2.57 -12.47 42.91
C ALA A 235 4.11 -12.55 42.71
N GLN A 236 4.61 -13.70 42.28
CA GLN A 236 6.04 -13.93 42.06
C GLN A 236 6.57 -13.18 40.83
N MET A 237 5.82 -13.18 39.72
CA MET A 237 6.19 -12.39 38.53
C MET A 237 6.01 -10.89 38.79
N ARG A 238 5.03 -10.51 39.63
CA ARG A 238 4.81 -9.10 39.98
C ARG A 238 6.00 -8.57 40.78
N GLN A 239 6.47 -9.32 41.78
CA GLN A 239 7.68 -8.97 42.54
C GLN A 239 8.93 -8.88 41.66
N LEU A 240 9.02 -9.67 40.58
CA LEU A 240 10.15 -9.61 39.64
C LEU A 240 10.17 -8.32 38.82
N LEU A 241 9.00 -7.85 38.38
CA LEU A 241 8.85 -6.66 37.51
C LEU A 241 8.65 -5.35 38.31
N ASP A 242 8.31 -5.43 39.58
CA ASP A 242 8.08 -4.30 40.51
C ASP A 242 9.38 -3.78 41.17
N VAL A 243 10.54 -4.17 40.63
CA VAL A 243 11.84 -3.66 41.09
C VAL A 243 12.20 -2.42 40.28
N LYS A 244 12.18 -1.24 40.93
CA LYS A 244 12.56 0.04 40.31
C LYS A 244 13.95 -0.07 39.65
N PRO A 245 14.12 0.32 38.38
CA PRO A 245 15.43 0.42 37.76
C PRO A 245 16.26 1.47 38.50
N ILE A 246 17.52 1.11 38.76
CA ILE A 246 18.53 1.97 39.38
C ILE A 246 18.76 3.18 38.45
N LYS A 247 18.39 4.38 38.92
CA LYS A 247 18.77 5.66 38.29
C LYS A 247 20.25 5.95 38.57
N ASP A 248 21.01 6.31 37.53
CA ASP A 248 21.73 7.60 37.39
C ASP A 248 22.94 7.51 36.45
N ILE A 249 22.92 8.34 35.39
CA ILE A 249 23.94 9.33 34.95
C ILE A 249 23.68 9.65 33.45
N GLN A 250 23.02 10.78 33.15
CA GLN A 250 23.06 11.43 31.83
C GLN A 250 23.97 12.66 31.94
N LYS A 251 25.04 12.71 31.15
CA LYS A 251 25.92 13.89 31.04
C LYS A 251 25.79 14.42 29.62
N HIS A 252 24.95 15.44 29.40
CA HIS A 252 24.93 16.18 28.15
C HIS A 252 26.26 16.92 27.91
N VAL A 253 26.87 16.75 26.73
CA VAL A 253 28.05 17.53 26.31
C VAL A 253 27.67 18.52 25.22
N GLN A 254 27.98 19.79 25.44
CA GLN A 254 27.56 20.92 24.62
C GLN A 254 28.26 20.94 23.25
N ARG A 255 27.49 21.07 22.17
CA ARG A 255 28.00 21.20 20.78
C ARG A 255 29.04 22.32 20.69
N PHE A 256 30.24 22.02 20.19
CA PHE A 256 31.33 22.96 20.07
C PHE A 256 31.80 23.05 18.61
N GLU A 257 31.81 24.24 18.02
CA GLU A 257 32.22 24.43 16.63
C GLU A 257 33.13 25.64 16.43
N GLY A 258 33.94 25.59 15.37
CA GLY A 258 34.82 26.68 15.02
C GLY A 258 35.86 26.29 13.97
N LEU A 259 36.73 27.24 13.66
CA LEU A 259 37.76 27.05 12.64
C LEU A 259 38.99 26.35 13.23
N LEU A 260 39.48 25.30 12.57
CA LEU A 260 40.75 24.65 12.88
C LEU A 260 41.60 24.48 11.62
N LEU A 261 42.91 24.60 11.78
CA LEU A 261 43.89 24.29 10.75
C LEU A 261 44.29 22.82 10.90
N ARG A 262 44.09 22.01 9.88
CA ARG A 262 44.50 20.60 9.85
C ARG A 262 45.70 20.42 8.93
N ARG A 263 46.72 19.71 9.41
CA ARG A 263 47.94 19.45 8.63
C ARG A 263 47.70 18.38 7.56
N SER A 264 47.93 18.71 6.29
CA SER A 264 47.87 17.76 5.16
C SER A 264 49.24 17.12 4.91
N ARG A 265 49.26 15.84 4.51
CA ARG A 265 50.50 15.08 4.22
C ARG A 265 51.32 15.64 3.05
N PHE A 266 50.72 16.46 2.18
CA PHE A 266 51.37 16.95 0.95
C PHE A 266 51.34 18.47 0.73
N LEU A 267 50.48 19.22 1.43
CA LEU A 267 50.15 20.62 1.09
C LEU A 267 50.02 21.56 2.30
N GLY A 268 50.75 21.28 3.39
CA GLY A 268 50.79 22.17 4.57
C GLY A 268 49.47 22.24 5.35
N TRP A 269 49.27 23.32 6.11
CA TRP A 269 48.09 23.57 6.93
C TRP A 269 46.89 23.96 6.06
N ARG A 270 45.73 23.36 6.32
CA ARG A 270 44.48 23.66 5.62
C ARG A 270 43.39 24.02 6.61
N SER A 271 42.74 25.16 6.36
CA SER A 271 41.61 25.61 7.16
C SER A 271 40.37 24.76 6.89
N CYS A 272 39.73 24.31 7.97
CA CYS A 272 38.46 23.61 7.94
C CYS A 272 37.57 24.06 9.09
N TRP A 273 36.26 24.11 8.85
CA TRP A 273 35.29 24.36 9.90
C TRP A 273 34.96 23.02 10.56
N VAL A 274 35.17 22.95 11.87
CA VAL A 274 35.07 21.71 12.64
C VAL A 274 33.91 21.82 13.61
N VAL A 275 33.13 20.73 13.71
CA VAL A 275 31.98 20.63 14.61
C VAL A 275 32.16 19.38 15.47
N LEU A 276 32.11 19.57 16.79
CA LEU A 276 32.05 18.54 17.82
C LEU A 276 30.63 18.41 18.34
N GLU A 277 30.06 17.22 18.20
CA GLU A 277 28.68 16.97 18.57
C GLU A 277 28.49 15.50 18.93
N ARG A 278 27.96 15.21 20.13
CA ARG A 278 27.62 13.84 20.61
C ARG A 278 28.72 12.78 20.36
N GLY A 279 29.98 13.11 20.68
CA GLY A 279 31.14 12.22 20.49
C GLY A 279 31.68 12.12 19.05
N VAL A 280 31.20 12.95 18.12
CA VAL A 280 31.63 12.95 16.70
C VAL A 280 32.32 14.26 16.33
N LEU A 281 33.47 14.16 15.66
CA LEU A 281 34.23 15.26 15.10
C LEU A 281 34.02 15.33 13.58
N SER A 282 33.26 16.31 13.09
CA SER A 282 32.92 16.50 11.68
C SER A 282 33.67 17.67 11.04
N TYR A 283 34.05 17.54 9.76
CA TYR A 283 34.80 18.56 9.02
C TYR A 283 33.98 19.14 7.86
N PHE A 284 33.99 20.45 7.72
CA PHE A 284 33.30 21.22 6.69
C PHE A 284 34.25 22.22 6.05
N ARG A 285 33.91 22.69 4.84
CA ARG A 285 34.73 23.71 4.16
C ARG A 285 34.50 25.10 4.74
N LYS A 286 33.26 25.43 5.10
CA LYS A 286 32.86 26.75 5.64
C LYS A 286 31.69 26.58 6.63
N ARG A 287 31.45 27.58 7.48
CA ARG A 287 30.38 27.57 8.51
C ARG A 287 28.97 27.35 7.94
N ALA A 288 28.63 27.95 6.80
CA ALA A 288 27.32 27.78 6.18
C ALA A 288 27.04 26.32 5.73
N ASP A 289 28.08 25.59 5.31
CA ASP A 289 27.97 24.17 4.98
C ASP A 289 27.76 23.31 6.24
N ALA A 290 28.29 23.75 7.38
CA ALA A 290 28.09 23.11 8.68
C ALA A 290 26.69 23.40 9.25
N ALA A 291 26.16 24.61 9.05
CA ALA A 291 24.81 25.00 9.47
C ALA A 291 23.70 24.34 8.63
N SER A 292 23.95 24.10 7.34
CA SER A 292 23.01 23.41 6.44
C SER A 292 23.19 21.88 6.43
N GLY A 293 24.34 21.36 6.85
CA GLY A 293 24.65 19.92 6.85
C GLY A 293 24.95 19.30 5.47
N VAL A 294 24.67 19.99 4.36
CA VAL A 294 24.63 19.43 2.99
C VAL A 294 26.01 19.18 2.36
N LYS A 295 27.13 19.59 2.97
CA LYS A 295 28.48 19.44 2.37
C LYS A 295 29.59 19.05 3.36
N ARG A 296 29.34 18.03 4.18
CA ARG A 296 30.35 17.45 5.10
C ARG A 296 31.51 16.82 4.31
N THR A 297 32.74 17.23 4.61
CA THR A 297 33.95 16.73 3.91
C THR A 297 34.56 15.48 4.55
N GLY A 298 34.16 15.17 5.79
CA GLY A 298 34.50 13.93 6.49
C GLY A 298 34.09 13.98 7.96
N PHE A 299 34.28 12.89 8.70
CA PHE A 299 34.06 12.83 10.15
C PHE A 299 34.91 11.74 10.81
N LYS A 300 35.05 11.80 12.14
CA LYS A 300 35.69 10.78 12.98
C LYS A 300 34.93 10.64 14.30
N TYR A 301 34.72 9.40 14.75
CA TYR A 301 34.24 9.13 16.09
C TYR A 301 35.36 9.30 17.12
N LEU A 302 35.01 9.77 18.31
CA LEU A 302 35.97 10.05 19.40
C LEU A 302 36.06 8.92 20.42
N ASN A 303 35.42 7.77 20.18
CA ASN A 303 35.55 6.60 21.02
C ASN A 303 37.02 6.18 21.08
N GLU A 304 37.54 6.05 22.30
CA GLU A 304 38.92 5.72 22.64
C GLU A 304 39.97 6.66 22.00
N ALA A 305 39.56 7.86 21.58
CA ALA A 305 40.48 8.86 21.06
C ALA A 305 41.28 9.52 22.18
N VAL A 306 42.53 9.89 21.90
CA VAL A 306 43.44 10.52 22.86
C VAL A 306 43.93 11.85 22.30
N VAL A 307 43.69 12.93 23.05
CA VAL A 307 44.23 14.27 22.76
C VAL A 307 45.60 14.39 23.41
N THR A 308 46.58 14.96 22.71
CA THR A 308 47.92 15.24 23.23
C THR A 308 48.30 16.67 22.92
N GLU A 309 48.58 17.47 23.96
CA GLU A 309 49.08 18.83 23.81
C GLU A 309 50.56 18.83 23.43
N ILE A 310 50.99 19.82 22.65
CA ILE A 310 52.40 19.96 22.24
C ILE A 310 52.99 21.14 23.01
N ASP A 311 53.87 20.87 23.98
CA ASP A 311 54.43 21.89 24.88
C ASP A 311 55.34 22.92 24.16
N THR A 312 55.78 22.63 22.94
CA THR A 312 56.67 23.50 22.16
C THR A 312 55.94 24.53 21.29
N ASP A 313 54.62 24.41 21.08
CA ASP A 313 53.84 25.34 20.25
C ASP A 313 52.46 25.58 20.86
N GLU A 314 52.22 26.81 21.32
CA GLU A 314 51.02 27.23 22.05
C GLU A 314 49.73 27.14 21.22
N ASN A 315 49.82 26.85 19.91
CA ASN A 315 48.70 26.83 18.99
C ASN A 315 48.31 25.41 18.54
N GLU A 316 49.16 24.40 18.79
CA GLU A 316 48.99 23.05 18.23
C GLU A 316 48.59 21.98 19.26
N PHE A 317 47.80 21.01 18.79
CA PHE A 317 47.49 19.78 19.52
C PHE A 317 47.34 18.59 18.55
N ARG A 318 47.50 17.38 19.07
CA ARG A 318 47.36 16.13 18.30
C ARG A 318 46.18 15.32 18.79
N LEU A 319 45.53 14.62 17.88
CA LEU A 319 44.42 13.72 18.17
C LEU A 319 44.69 12.36 17.54
N LYS A 320 44.82 11.33 18.38
CA LYS A 320 44.95 9.94 17.96
C LYS A 320 43.58 9.28 18.08
N PHE A 321 43.07 8.70 17.01
CA PHE A 321 41.78 8.00 16.99
C PHE A 321 41.93 6.49 17.24
N PHE A 322 40.84 5.78 17.51
CA PHE A 322 40.80 4.33 17.73
C PHE A 322 41.46 3.51 16.60
N ASP A 323 41.29 3.94 15.35
CA ASP A 323 41.92 3.31 14.18
C ASP A 323 43.45 3.60 14.06
N SER A 324 44.06 4.10 15.15
CA SER A 324 45.46 4.49 15.24
C SER A 324 45.90 5.62 14.31
N THR A 325 44.97 6.30 13.65
CA THR A 325 45.31 7.49 12.84
C THR A 325 45.61 8.70 13.73
N LEU A 326 46.72 9.40 13.43
CA LEU A 326 47.18 10.57 14.17
C LEU A 326 47.00 11.84 13.33
N HIS A 327 46.20 12.77 13.83
CA HIS A 327 45.94 14.05 13.17
C HIS A 327 46.54 15.21 13.96
N HIS A 328 47.07 16.21 13.25
CA HIS A 328 47.64 17.42 13.82
C HIS A 328 46.72 18.60 13.54
N TYR A 329 46.37 19.34 14.59
CA TYR A 329 45.50 20.50 14.54
C TYR A 329 46.20 21.73 15.12
N SER A 330 45.88 22.88 14.56
CA SER A 330 46.32 24.17 15.06
C SER A 330 45.15 25.15 15.08
N VAL A 331 45.06 25.98 16.12
CA VAL A 331 44.07 27.06 16.21
C VAL A 331 44.59 28.28 15.43
N PRO A 332 43.75 28.99 14.65
CA PRO A 332 44.17 30.21 13.96
C PRO A 332 44.75 31.25 14.93
N PRO A 333 45.81 31.98 14.56
CA PRO A 333 46.43 32.98 15.43
C PRO A 333 45.52 34.19 15.61
N GLU A 334 44.93 34.30 16.80
CA GLU A 334 44.08 35.42 17.24
C GLU A 334 44.54 35.94 18.62
N THR A 335 44.02 37.09 19.06
CA THR A 335 44.46 37.81 20.28
C THR A 335 44.35 36.98 21.58
N SER A 336 43.66 35.84 21.55
CA SER A 336 43.46 34.92 22.68
C SER A 336 43.68 33.44 22.29
N THR A 337 44.74 33.14 21.53
CA THR A 337 44.98 31.80 20.95
C THR A 337 45.13 30.69 21.99
N GLN A 338 45.82 30.94 23.12
CA GLN A 338 45.99 29.96 24.20
C GLN A 338 44.64 29.55 24.82
N ILE A 339 43.73 30.52 25.02
CA ILE A 339 42.38 30.28 25.55
C ILE A 339 41.55 29.50 24.53
N CYS A 340 41.64 29.83 23.24
CA CYS A 340 40.93 29.11 22.19
C CYS A 340 41.42 27.67 22.05
N ARG A 341 42.73 27.41 22.14
CA ARG A 341 43.28 26.04 22.19
C ARG A 341 42.75 25.28 23.39
N GLN A 342 42.78 25.87 24.58
CA GLN A 342 42.30 25.21 25.79
C GLN A 342 40.81 24.88 25.71
N ARG A 343 39.99 25.77 25.13
CA ARG A 343 38.56 25.51 24.90
C ARG A 343 38.32 24.33 23.97
N TRP A 344 39.11 24.21 22.89
CA TRP A 344 39.05 23.05 21.98
C TRP A 344 39.50 21.75 22.65
N VAL A 345 40.58 21.78 23.42
CA VAL A 345 41.08 20.59 24.13
C VAL A 345 40.09 20.13 25.21
N ASN A 346 39.49 21.06 25.97
CA ASN A 346 38.49 20.73 26.98
C ASN A 346 37.22 20.16 26.34
N ALA A 347 36.71 20.81 25.28
CA ALA A 347 35.56 20.27 24.54
C ALA A 347 35.84 18.87 23.97
N LEU A 348 37.05 18.63 23.43
CA LEU A 348 37.44 17.30 22.96
C LEU A 348 37.46 16.26 24.09
N HIS A 349 38.01 16.59 25.26
CA HIS A 349 38.00 15.68 26.42
C HIS A 349 36.59 15.37 26.91
N ASP A 350 35.71 16.37 26.96
CA ASP A 350 34.32 16.18 27.34
C ASP A 350 33.60 15.27 26.34
N HIS A 351 33.79 15.52 25.04
CA HIS A 351 33.20 14.70 23.97
C HIS A 351 33.81 13.30 23.85
N ILE A 352 35.09 13.09 24.17
CA ILE A 352 35.73 11.77 24.25
C ILE A 352 35.18 11.00 25.45
N THR A 353 35.06 11.65 26.60
CA THR A 353 34.53 11.06 27.83
C THR A 353 33.06 10.68 27.64
N PHE A 354 32.27 11.55 27.00
CA PHE A 354 30.91 11.26 26.56
C PHE A 354 30.88 10.08 25.60
N SER A 355 31.67 10.11 24.52
CA SER A 355 31.72 9.02 23.55
C SER A 355 32.06 7.69 24.25
N ASN A 356 33.07 7.64 25.12
CA ASN A 356 33.46 6.43 25.83
C ASN A 356 32.38 5.96 26.81
N HIS A 357 31.76 6.87 27.56
CA HIS A 357 30.69 6.54 28.49
C HIS A 357 29.45 5.98 27.77
N TYR A 358 29.10 6.53 26.61
CA TYR A 358 27.92 6.16 25.82
C TYR A 358 28.19 4.95 24.91
N THR A 359 29.46 4.66 24.57
CA THR A 359 29.85 3.44 23.82
C THR A 359 30.12 2.26 24.75
N GLN A 360 30.43 2.51 26.04
CA GLN A 360 30.76 1.47 27.03
C GLN A 360 29.69 1.23 28.10
N GLN A 361 28.55 1.93 28.09
CA GLN A 361 27.38 1.57 28.91
C GLN A 361 26.04 1.71 28.18
N PRO A 362 25.04 0.87 28.53
CA PRO A 362 23.76 0.75 27.85
C PRO A 362 22.86 1.95 28.18
N GLN A 363 22.26 2.55 27.15
CA GLN A 363 21.80 3.93 27.18
C GLN A 363 20.28 4.08 27.17
N MET A 364 19.78 4.92 28.08
CA MET A 364 18.44 5.54 28.08
C MET A 364 18.54 7.08 28.16
N SER A 365 17.66 7.71 27.36
CA SER A 365 17.09 9.08 27.35
C SER A 365 18.00 10.32 27.17
N ASP A 366 17.37 11.39 26.67
CA ASP A 366 17.59 12.82 26.98
C ASP A 366 16.48 13.61 26.24
N ASP A 367 15.76 14.48 26.95
CA ASP A 367 15.04 15.68 26.44
C ASP A 367 15.58 16.84 27.32
N ASP A 368 15.89 18.05 26.83
CA ASP A 368 14.94 19.06 26.36
C ASP A 368 15.61 20.27 25.65
N ASP A 369 14.75 21.04 24.98
CA ASP A 369 14.70 22.51 24.78
C ASP A 369 14.94 23.15 23.38
N GLU A 370 13.80 23.61 22.82
CA GLU A 370 13.58 24.60 21.76
C GLU A 370 13.58 26.07 22.31
N LEU A 371 13.68 27.09 21.42
CA LEU A 371 12.72 28.23 21.30
C LEU A 371 13.25 29.45 20.49
N ASN A 372 12.42 30.05 19.62
CA ASN A 372 11.78 31.38 19.87
C ASN A 372 11.08 32.04 18.64
N THR A 373 9.81 32.41 18.82
CA THR A 373 9.14 33.65 18.34
C THR A 373 8.00 34.03 19.30
N GLN A 374 7.76 35.34 19.53
CA GLN A 374 7.09 35.87 20.74
C GLN A 374 5.54 36.02 20.69
N PRO A 375 4.82 35.85 21.83
CA PRO A 375 3.35 35.91 21.92
C PRO A 375 2.78 37.10 22.74
N LEU A 376 1.46 37.32 22.60
CA LEU A 376 0.61 38.14 23.47
C LEU A 376 0.91 37.85 24.95
N GLY A 377 0.96 38.91 25.78
CA GLY A 377 1.48 38.90 27.15
C GLY A 377 1.21 37.60 27.92
N ASN A 378 2.28 36.99 28.42
CA ASN A 378 2.24 35.60 28.86
C ASN A 378 1.29 35.40 30.06
N MET A 379 0.66 34.23 30.11
CA MET A 379 -0.21 33.78 31.20
C MET A 379 0.55 33.69 32.53
N GLU A 380 1.87 33.50 32.48
CA GLU A 380 2.77 33.43 33.63
C GLU A 380 2.90 34.79 34.36
N ASN A 381 2.78 35.91 33.65
CA ASN A 381 2.79 37.27 34.19
C ASN A 381 1.48 37.54 34.94
N ALA A 382 0.35 37.04 34.41
CA ALA A 382 -0.93 37.07 35.10
C ALA A 382 -0.91 36.20 36.38
N LEU A 383 -0.24 35.04 36.32
CA LEU A 383 -0.07 34.15 37.47
C LEU A 383 0.89 34.73 38.53
N GLN A 384 1.98 35.38 38.12
CA GLN A 384 2.89 36.11 39.00
C GLN A 384 2.17 37.27 39.71
N THR A 385 1.29 37.97 38.98
CA THR A 385 0.44 39.03 39.55
C THR A 385 -0.52 38.46 40.59
N ALA A 386 -1.17 37.33 40.31
CA ALA A 386 -2.04 36.64 41.27
C ALA A 386 -1.28 36.15 42.52
N HIS A 387 -0.06 35.66 42.37
CA HIS A 387 0.81 35.25 43.48
C HIS A 387 1.18 36.44 44.39
N ALA A 388 1.52 37.59 43.80
CA ALA A 388 1.83 38.79 44.56
C ALA A 388 0.63 39.25 45.42
N HIS A 389 -0.59 39.19 44.86
CA HIS A 389 -1.81 39.50 45.62
C HIS A 389 -2.10 38.48 46.74
N GLN A 390 -1.83 37.20 46.53
CA GLN A 390 -1.94 36.17 47.57
C GLN A 390 -0.99 36.45 48.74
N GLN A 391 0.27 36.79 48.47
CA GLN A 391 1.26 37.06 49.52
C GLN A 391 0.87 38.28 50.38
N ILE A 392 0.32 39.32 49.75
CA ILE A 392 -0.20 40.50 50.48
C ILE A 392 -1.36 40.09 51.40
N LEU A 393 -2.29 39.26 50.90
CA LEU A 393 -3.41 38.75 51.68
C LEU A 393 -2.95 37.89 52.87
N GLU A 394 -1.98 36.98 52.66
CA GLU A 394 -1.42 36.15 53.74
C GLU A 394 -0.76 37.00 54.82
N LYS A 395 -0.04 38.07 54.43
CA LYS A 395 0.57 39.02 55.37
C LYS A 395 -0.48 39.77 56.19
N GLN A 396 -1.53 40.30 55.55
CA GLN A 396 -2.60 41.00 56.25
C GLN A 396 -3.37 40.09 57.23
N ILE A 397 -3.58 38.82 56.86
CA ILE A 397 -4.21 37.82 57.75
C ILE A 397 -3.29 37.50 58.94
N SER A 398 -1.98 37.41 58.72
CA SER A 398 -1.00 37.17 59.80
C SER A 398 -0.93 38.34 60.77
N ASP A 399 -0.89 39.58 60.27
CA ASP A 399 -0.88 40.79 61.09
C ASP A 399 -2.17 40.89 61.93
N MET A 400 -3.33 40.56 61.33
CA MET A 400 -4.62 40.54 62.03
C MET A 400 -4.68 39.45 63.11
N THR A 401 -4.06 38.29 62.87
CA THR A 401 -3.97 37.19 63.85
C THR A 401 -3.10 37.58 65.04
N ALA A 402 -1.96 38.25 64.80
CA ALA A 402 -1.07 38.73 65.86
C ALA A 402 -1.73 39.82 66.72
N VAL A 403 -2.55 40.69 66.12
CA VAL A 403 -3.36 41.67 66.86
C VAL A 403 -4.40 40.98 67.74
N LEU A 404 -5.05 39.92 67.24
CA LEU A 404 -6.05 39.15 67.99
C LEU A 404 -5.44 38.35 69.15
N GLU A 405 -4.20 37.87 69.03
CA GLU A 405 -3.47 37.19 70.12
C GLU A 405 -3.02 38.15 71.25
N GLY A 406 -2.87 39.44 70.93
CA GLY A 406 -2.46 40.48 71.89
C GLY A 406 -3.59 41.09 72.73
N VAL A 407 -4.86 40.78 72.42
CA VAL A 407 -6.00 41.24 73.21
C VAL A 407 -6.47 40.09 74.10
N ASP A 408 -6.40 40.30 75.42
CA ASP A 408 -6.80 39.33 76.47
C ASP A 408 -8.33 39.17 76.55
N ILE A 409 -8.96 38.88 75.40
CA ILE A 409 -10.36 38.52 75.30
C ILE A 409 -10.38 37.02 75.01
N ASN A 410 -10.98 36.29 75.93
CA ASN A 410 -11.12 34.83 75.95
C ASN A 410 -12.05 34.31 74.82
N MET A 411 -11.74 34.65 73.57
CA MET A 411 -12.37 34.17 72.34
C MET A 411 -11.36 33.37 71.50
N GLN A 412 -10.69 32.39 72.13
CA GLN A 412 -10.13 31.28 71.38
C GLN A 412 -11.29 30.43 70.84
N GLY A 413 -11.65 30.68 69.58
CA GLY A 413 -12.80 30.06 68.95
C GLY A 413 -12.84 30.26 67.43
N PRO A 414 -14.04 30.22 66.81
CA PRO A 414 -14.24 29.97 65.38
C PRO A 414 -13.64 31.00 64.41
N VAL A 415 -13.25 32.19 64.87
CA VAL A 415 -12.68 33.26 64.03
C VAL A 415 -11.26 32.92 63.58
N THR A 416 -10.40 32.49 64.50
CA THR A 416 -9.02 32.05 64.18
C THR A 416 -9.03 30.82 63.28
N GLN A 417 -10.01 29.93 63.47
CA GLN A 417 -10.20 28.77 62.61
C GLN A 417 -10.62 29.17 61.18
N LYS A 418 -11.54 30.13 61.02
CA LYS A 418 -11.94 30.66 59.70
C LYS A 418 -10.83 31.43 58.99
N LEU A 419 -10.01 32.20 59.72
CA LEU A 419 -8.85 32.89 59.15
C LEU A 419 -7.80 31.90 58.63
N ASN A 420 -7.52 30.85 59.40
CA ASN A 420 -6.65 29.77 58.96
C ASN A 420 -7.22 29.02 57.74
N GLN A 421 -8.54 28.76 57.71
CA GLN A 421 -9.22 28.18 56.56
C GLN A 421 -9.09 29.04 55.31
N LEU A 422 -9.34 30.36 55.40
CA LEU A 422 -9.19 31.28 54.28
C LEU A 422 -7.76 31.32 53.74
N ARG A 423 -6.76 31.27 54.65
CA ARG A 423 -5.33 31.19 54.27
C ARG A 423 -5.02 29.91 53.50
N THR A 424 -5.50 28.76 53.97
CA THR A 424 -5.32 27.49 53.27
C THR A 424 -6.05 27.47 51.93
N THR A 425 -7.31 27.90 51.87
CA THR A 425 -8.09 27.90 50.62
C THR A 425 -7.49 28.83 49.56
N SER A 426 -6.99 30.01 49.94
CA SER A 426 -6.31 30.90 49.00
C SER A 426 -5.03 30.28 48.43
N ARG A 427 -4.28 29.54 49.25
CA ARG A 427 -3.07 28.84 48.83
C ARG A 427 -3.38 27.66 47.92
N ASP A 428 -4.36 26.85 48.29
CA ASP A 428 -4.80 25.71 47.49
C ASP A 428 -5.33 26.16 46.13
N MET A 429 -6.05 27.30 46.06
CA MET A 429 -6.53 27.88 44.81
C MET A 429 -5.38 28.35 43.91
N TYR A 430 -4.36 29.01 44.46
CA TYR A 430 -3.17 29.36 43.69
C TYR A 430 -2.42 28.12 43.18
N THR A 431 -2.21 27.12 44.05
CA THR A 431 -1.57 25.85 43.66
C THR A 431 -2.35 25.13 42.56
N ALA A 432 -3.68 25.13 42.62
CA ALA A 432 -4.53 24.58 41.57
C ALA A 432 -4.41 25.36 40.25
N MET A 433 -4.38 26.70 40.29
CA MET A 433 -4.19 27.53 39.10
C MET A 433 -2.80 27.32 38.47
N THR A 434 -1.74 27.18 39.28
CA THR A 434 -0.39 26.86 38.81
C THR A 434 -0.33 25.48 38.17
N HIS A 435 -1.02 24.49 38.75
CA HIS A 435 -1.12 23.15 38.19
C HIS A 435 -1.90 23.14 36.86
N CYS A 436 -3.02 23.88 36.77
CA CYS A 436 -3.75 24.06 35.51
C CYS A 436 -2.90 24.73 34.44
N LEU A 437 -2.09 25.74 34.79
CA LEU A 437 -1.15 26.35 33.85
C LEU A 437 -0.13 25.31 33.35
N SER A 438 0.47 24.52 34.25
CA SER A 438 1.42 23.47 33.89
C SER A 438 0.80 22.43 32.93
N LEU A 439 -0.45 22.03 33.16
CA LEU A 439 -1.16 21.10 32.27
C LEU A 439 -1.46 21.71 30.90
N LEU A 440 -1.86 22.99 30.85
CA LEU A 440 -2.13 23.69 29.58
C LEU A 440 -0.84 23.87 28.78
N THR A 441 0.27 24.22 29.43
CA THR A 441 1.59 24.30 28.79
C THR A 441 2.02 22.93 28.24
N GLN A 442 1.86 21.86 29.03
CA GLN A 442 2.19 20.50 28.59
C GLN A 442 1.34 20.03 27.40
N GLN A 443 0.05 20.40 27.35
CA GLN A 443 -0.81 20.11 26.20
C GLN A 443 -0.44 20.93 24.95
N GLU A 444 0.01 22.17 25.12
CA GLU A 444 0.43 23.01 24.01
C GLU A 444 1.72 22.47 23.37
N GLU A 445 2.68 22.00 24.18
CA GLU A 445 3.92 21.37 23.70
C GLU A 445 3.65 20.07 22.93
N VAL A 446 2.74 19.21 23.44
CA VAL A 446 2.33 17.99 22.71
C VAL A 446 1.66 18.34 21.37
N ARG A 447 0.87 19.42 21.31
CA ARG A 447 0.23 19.86 20.06
C ARG A 447 1.24 20.40 19.05
N LYS A 448 2.25 21.16 19.49
CA LYS A 448 3.34 21.65 18.62
C LYS A 448 4.13 20.49 18.01
N VAL A 449 4.56 19.52 18.83
CA VAL A 449 5.31 18.34 18.37
C VAL A 449 4.50 17.52 17.36
N ARG A 450 3.19 17.30 17.60
CA ARG A 450 2.31 16.61 16.65
C ARG A 450 2.16 17.36 15.33
N LEU A 451 1.98 18.68 15.38
CA LEU A 451 1.87 19.52 14.19
C LEU A 451 3.16 19.48 13.34
N GLN A 452 4.32 19.51 13.99
CA GLN A 452 5.64 19.48 13.33
C GLN A 452 5.94 18.11 12.71
N GLN A 453 5.59 17.03 13.41
CA GLN A 453 5.69 15.67 12.87
C GLN A 453 4.78 15.48 11.64
N GLU A 454 3.58 16.06 11.65
CA GLU A 454 2.64 15.95 10.53
C GLU A 454 3.11 16.78 9.32
N ILE A 455 3.64 17.99 9.54
CA ILE A 455 4.24 18.82 8.49
C ILE A 455 5.43 18.10 7.83
N GLU A 456 6.31 17.46 8.60
CA GLU A 456 7.48 16.75 8.05
C GLU A 456 7.07 15.46 7.31
N LYS A 457 6.09 14.71 7.81
CA LYS A 457 5.51 13.56 7.08
C LYS A 457 4.91 14.00 5.74
N SER A 458 4.16 15.10 5.73
CA SER A 458 3.52 15.63 4.53
C SER A 458 4.55 16.12 3.50
N ARG A 459 5.65 16.72 3.96
CA ARG A 459 6.79 17.14 3.12
C ARG A 459 7.51 15.95 2.49
N VAL A 460 7.83 14.92 3.28
CA VAL A 460 8.49 13.69 2.79
C VAL A 460 7.62 12.93 1.78
N LEU A 461 6.30 12.90 1.99
CA LEU A 461 5.36 12.31 1.03
C LEU A 461 5.31 13.11 -0.27
N GLN A 462 5.29 14.45 -0.19
CA GLN A 462 5.31 15.33 -1.35
C GLN A 462 6.60 15.15 -2.18
N ASP A 463 7.77 15.09 -1.53
CA ASP A 463 9.05 14.89 -2.21
C ASP A 463 9.15 13.49 -2.87
N ALA A 464 8.67 12.44 -2.20
CA ALA A 464 8.62 11.09 -2.78
C ALA A 464 7.64 11.00 -3.97
N LEU A 465 6.51 11.72 -3.92
CA LEU A 465 5.55 11.79 -5.01
C LEU A 465 6.13 12.54 -6.22
N HIS A 466 6.95 13.58 -6.00
CA HIS A 466 7.65 14.30 -7.08
C HIS A 466 8.59 13.38 -7.86
N VAL A 467 9.41 12.62 -7.13
CA VAL A 467 10.43 11.73 -7.71
C VAL A 467 9.75 10.64 -8.51
N LEU A 468 8.68 10.05 -7.99
CA LEU A 468 7.90 9.01 -8.67
C LEU A 468 7.17 9.54 -9.91
N ALA A 469 6.58 10.74 -9.86
CA ALA A 469 5.94 11.35 -11.03
C ALA A 469 6.96 11.66 -12.13
N THR A 470 8.17 12.09 -11.74
CA THR A 470 9.26 12.40 -12.67
C THR A 470 9.83 11.14 -13.34
N GLU A 471 10.02 10.05 -12.58
CA GLU A 471 10.45 8.76 -13.13
C GLU A 471 9.39 8.12 -14.03
N HIS A 472 8.10 8.24 -13.69
CA HIS A 472 7.01 7.75 -14.52
C HIS A 472 6.90 8.52 -15.84
N HIS A 473 7.01 9.85 -15.80
CA HIS A 473 7.04 10.71 -16.99
C HIS A 473 8.22 10.37 -17.92
N GLN A 474 9.39 10.03 -17.36
CA GLN A 474 10.55 9.58 -18.14
C GLN A 474 10.34 8.19 -18.77
N LEU A 475 9.68 7.27 -18.05
CA LEU A 475 9.32 5.94 -18.56
C LEU A 475 8.28 6.01 -19.68
N GLU A 476 7.24 6.80 -19.53
CA GLU A 476 6.23 6.95 -20.59
C GLU A 476 6.79 7.72 -21.82
N SER A 477 7.71 8.68 -21.60
CA SER A 477 8.48 9.33 -22.68
C SER A 477 9.34 8.32 -23.46
N SER A 478 9.80 7.25 -22.82
CA SER A 478 10.58 6.21 -23.47
C SER A 478 9.71 5.24 -24.27
N LEU A 479 8.49 4.95 -23.80
CA LEU A 479 7.55 4.02 -24.45
C LEU A 479 6.78 4.63 -25.63
N SER A 480 6.54 5.94 -25.63
CA SER A 480 5.88 6.63 -26.75
C SER A 480 6.78 6.86 -27.97
N SER A 481 8.10 6.61 -27.84
CA SER A 481 9.09 6.83 -28.90
C SER A 481 9.25 5.65 -29.88
N THR A 482 8.59 4.51 -29.66
CA THR A 482 8.74 3.30 -30.48
C THR A 482 7.44 2.91 -31.20
N SER A 483 7.12 3.65 -32.27
CA SER A 483 6.06 3.27 -33.22
C SER A 483 6.60 2.47 -34.42
N ARG A 484 6.37 1.15 -34.45
CA ARG A 484 5.68 0.37 -35.52
C ARG A 484 6.00 -1.14 -35.48
N PRO A 485 5.02 -2.00 -35.83
CA PRO A 485 5.08 -3.45 -35.59
C PRO A 485 5.63 -4.23 -36.81
N ARG A 486 6.39 -5.29 -36.55
CA ARG A 486 6.67 -6.36 -37.51
C ARG A 486 6.07 -7.66 -36.99
N GLN A 487 5.12 -8.18 -37.76
CA GLN A 487 4.54 -9.52 -37.64
C GLN A 487 5.63 -10.60 -37.79
N LEU A 488 5.57 -11.65 -36.96
CA LEU A 488 6.11 -13.01 -37.15
C LEU A 488 5.48 -13.93 -36.06
N PRO A 489 5.48 -15.26 -36.23
CA PRO A 489 4.26 -16.06 -36.18
C PRO A 489 4.07 -16.87 -34.88
N ALA A 490 2.81 -17.30 -34.70
CA ALA A 490 2.33 -18.15 -33.62
C ALA A 490 3.00 -19.52 -33.61
N SER A 491 3.70 -19.84 -32.52
CA SER A 491 3.92 -21.19 -31.99
C SER A 491 4.81 -21.10 -30.75
N PHE A 492 4.34 -21.70 -29.65
CA PHE A 492 5.07 -21.99 -28.41
C PHE A 492 5.33 -20.82 -27.45
N CYS A 493 4.39 -20.62 -26.52
CA CYS A 493 4.52 -20.93 -25.08
C CYS A 493 3.30 -20.35 -24.37
N ASP A 494 2.23 -21.14 -24.35
CA ASP A 494 1.06 -20.95 -23.50
C ASP A 494 1.46 -21.34 -22.07
N ALA A 495 1.77 -20.34 -21.25
CA ALA A 495 1.91 -20.50 -19.81
C ALA A 495 0.56 -20.11 -19.17
N SER A 496 -0.39 -21.03 -19.22
CA SER A 496 -1.63 -20.96 -18.45
C SER A 496 -1.36 -21.42 -17.02
N ASP A 497 -1.04 -20.49 -16.11
CA ASP A 497 -1.13 -20.70 -14.65
C ASP A 497 -1.21 -19.32 -13.97
N ASP A 498 -2.38 -18.68 -14.07
CA ASP A 498 -2.72 -17.46 -13.32
C ASP A 498 -3.93 -17.77 -12.42
N GLU A 499 -3.67 -18.46 -11.31
CA GLU A 499 -4.65 -18.81 -10.29
C GLU A 499 -4.91 -17.65 -9.32
N PHE A 500 -5.49 -16.54 -9.75
CA PHE A 500 -6.01 -15.53 -8.82
C PHE A 500 -7.53 -15.68 -8.63
N TYR A 501 -7.95 -16.77 -7.96
CA TYR A 501 -9.33 -16.96 -7.49
C TYR A 501 -9.37 -17.81 -6.21
N ASP A 502 -10.26 -17.46 -5.27
CA ASP A 502 -10.44 -17.91 -3.88
C ASP A 502 -10.68 -19.42 -3.63
N ALA A 503 -10.10 -20.33 -4.42
CA ALA A 503 -10.21 -21.76 -4.14
C ALA A 503 -9.03 -22.57 -4.67
N PHE A 504 -8.14 -22.97 -3.75
CA PHE A 504 -7.18 -24.04 -4.00
C PHE A 504 -7.19 -25.19 -3.00
N SER A 505 -6.92 -26.36 -3.59
CA SER A 505 -6.81 -27.69 -3.04
C SER A 505 -5.41 -27.96 -2.50
N GLY A 506 -5.33 -28.49 -1.28
CA GLY A 506 -4.13 -29.10 -0.71
C GLY A 506 -4.51 -30.36 0.05
N SER A 507 -3.82 -31.45 -0.29
CA SER A 507 -3.95 -32.80 0.23
C SER A 507 -3.20 -33.00 1.55
N GLY A 508 -3.80 -33.75 2.48
CA GLY A 508 -3.12 -34.74 3.32
C GLY A 508 -2.38 -34.24 4.57
N GLY A 509 -3.02 -34.45 5.72
CA GLY A 509 -2.37 -34.43 7.04
C GLY A 509 -3.39 -34.56 8.17
N SER A 510 -3.76 -35.80 8.52
CA SER A 510 -4.62 -36.10 9.67
C SER A 510 -3.90 -35.76 10.99
N PRO A 511 -4.63 -35.34 12.04
CA PRO A 511 -4.88 -36.32 13.10
C PRO A 511 -6.30 -36.27 13.71
N ARG A 512 -6.85 -37.49 13.87
CA ARG A 512 -7.62 -38.04 15.01
C ARG A 512 -8.60 -37.15 15.80
N SER A 513 -9.88 -37.44 15.55
CA SER A 513 -11.00 -37.66 16.49
C SER A 513 -10.87 -37.27 17.98
N PHE A 514 -11.84 -36.49 18.47
CA PHE A 514 -12.48 -36.72 19.78
C PHE A 514 -13.92 -36.13 19.85
N VAL A 515 -14.91 -37.03 19.95
CA VAL A 515 -16.19 -37.04 20.73
C VAL A 515 -16.86 -35.68 21.02
N SER A 516 -17.96 -35.30 20.34
CA SER A 516 -19.39 -35.62 20.64
C SER A 516 -19.86 -35.34 22.07
N LEU A 517 -20.55 -34.22 22.30
CA LEU A 517 -21.65 -34.14 23.27
C LEU A 517 -22.74 -33.22 22.71
N GLU A 518 -23.88 -33.84 22.40
CA GLU A 518 -25.17 -33.19 22.22
C GLU A 518 -25.67 -32.71 23.59
N GLU A 519 -26.38 -31.58 23.63
CA GLU A 519 -27.48 -31.41 24.58
C GLU A 519 -28.51 -30.44 23.99
N ASP A 520 -29.69 -30.99 23.74
CA ASP A 520 -30.95 -30.33 23.45
C ASP A 520 -31.33 -29.35 24.56
N ASN A 521 -31.90 -28.19 24.18
CA ASN A 521 -33.18 -27.73 24.74
C ASN A 521 -33.73 -26.51 23.99
N SER A 522 -35.00 -26.61 23.60
CA SER A 522 -35.88 -25.51 23.21
C SER A 522 -37.11 -25.55 24.13
N PRO A 523 -38.08 -24.62 24.02
CA PRO A 523 -37.99 -23.16 23.99
C PRO A 523 -38.88 -22.55 25.11
N THR A 524 -38.69 -21.27 25.46
CA THR A 524 -39.77 -20.49 26.09
C THR A 524 -39.81 -19.04 25.63
N SER A 525 -41.03 -18.64 25.32
CA SER A 525 -41.53 -17.33 24.93
C SER A 525 -41.34 -16.24 25.98
N SER A 526 -41.06 -15.01 25.54
CA SER A 526 -41.80 -13.82 26.01
C SER A 526 -41.42 -12.58 25.20
N SER A 527 -42.44 -11.92 24.65
CA SER A 527 -42.38 -10.54 24.16
C SER A 527 -42.10 -9.57 25.31
N PRO A 528 -41.67 -8.33 25.00
CA PRO A 528 -42.60 -7.25 25.28
C PRO A 528 -42.67 -6.18 24.19
N GLN A 529 -43.84 -5.55 24.19
CA GLN A 529 -44.35 -4.51 23.32
C GLN A 529 -44.06 -3.11 23.87
N TYR A 530 -43.96 -2.17 22.94
CA TYR A 530 -44.29 -0.73 22.99
C TYR A 530 -43.54 0.24 23.93
N GLY A 531 -42.93 1.24 23.29
CA GLY A 531 -42.60 2.55 23.84
C GLY A 531 -42.50 3.59 22.71
N THR A 532 -43.64 4.10 22.26
CA THR A 532 -43.78 5.24 21.34
C THR A 532 -43.26 6.53 21.96
N CYS A 533 -42.54 7.35 21.18
CA CYS A 533 -42.53 8.80 21.33
C CYS A 533 -42.50 9.49 19.96
N ARG A 534 -43.64 10.08 19.59
CA ARG A 534 -43.81 11.05 18.51
C ARG A 534 -43.28 12.41 19.00
N HIS A 535 -42.47 13.09 18.19
CA HIS A 535 -42.51 14.54 18.11
C HIS A 535 -42.40 15.00 16.66
N THR A 536 -43.41 15.76 16.27
CA THR A 536 -43.61 16.48 15.02
C THR A 536 -42.79 17.79 15.02
N CYS A 537 -42.23 18.17 13.87
CA CYS A 537 -42.31 19.56 13.42
C CYS A 537 -42.30 19.61 11.88
N LYS A 538 -43.25 20.36 11.34
CA LYS A 538 -43.51 20.58 9.92
C LYS A 538 -42.87 21.89 9.46
N GLN A 539 -42.65 21.96 8.15
CA GLN A 539 -42.59 23.15 7.29
C GLN A 539 -41.32 24.02 7.33
N GLU A 540 -40.54 23.93 6.25
CA GLU A 540 -40.50 25.00 5.26
C GLU A 540 -40.13 24.43 3.87
N GLN A 541 -41.04 24.63 2.93
CA GLN A 541 -40.92 24.30 1.51
C GLN A 541 -40.91 25.65 0.78
N GLN A 542 -40.03 25.80 -0.23
CA GLN A 542 -40.33 26.36 -1.57
C GLN A 542 -39.15 27.17 -2.15
N LYS A 543 -38.45 26.55 -3.12
CA LYS A 543 -38.36 26.95 -4.54
C LYS A 543 -37.04 26.47 -5.14
N LEU A 544 -37.10 25.43 -5.98
CA LEU A 544 -36.75 25.52 -7.41
C LEU A 544 -37.16 24.21 -8.09
N ASP A 545 -38.42 24.15 -8.55
CA ASP A 545 -38.91 23.17 -9.51
C ASP A 545 -38.47 23.59 -10.91
N SER A 546 -37.73 22.75 -11.65
CA SER A 546 -37.65 22.74 -13.13
C SER A 546 -36.90 21.51 -13.69
N ALA A 547 -37.15 20.29 -13.19
CA ALA A 547 -36.65 19.06 -13.85
C ALA A 547 -37.53 17.80 -13.67
N ALA A 548 -38.60 17.85 -12.87
CA ALA A 548 -39.38 16.67 -12.50
C ALA A 548 -40.74 16.60 -13.23
N GLN A 549 -40.74 16.66 -14.56
CA GLN A 549 -41.97 16.44 -15.35
C GLN A 549 -41.73 15.53 -16.55
N ILE A 550 -41.31 14.28 -16.31
CA ILE A 550 -41.70 13.12 -17.14
C ILE A 550 -41.64 11.87 -16.25
N VAL A 551 -42.69 11.57 -15.48
CA VAL A 551 -43.23 10.20 -15.23
C VAL A 551 -44.58 10.38 -14.52
N GLU A 552 -45.67 10.48 -15.27
CA GLU A 552 -47.01 10.17 -14.75
C GLU A 552 -47.80 9.52 -15.87
N MET A 553 -47.90 8.19 -15.86
CA MET A 553 -49.04 7.44 -16.39
C MET A 553 -48.90 5.94 -16.07
N SER A 554 -49.58 5.55 -14.99
CA SER A 554 -50.38 4.33 -14.81
C SER A 554 -50.25 3.82 -13.37
N ALA A 555 -51.33 3.98 -12.61
CA ALA A 555 -51.44 3.51 -11.24
C ALA A 555 -51.62 1.99 -11.22
N SER A 556 -50.55 1.28 -10.91
CA SER A 556 -50.58 -0.01 -10.23
C SER A 556 -49.81 0.16 -8.91
N ALA A 557 -50.19 -0.59 -7.87
CA ALA A 557 -49.73 -0.43 -6.49
C ALA A 557 -48.22 -0.12 -6.41
N SER A 558 -47.84 1.11 -6.02
CA SER A 558 -46.44 1.54 -6.08
C SER A 558 -45.65 0.86 -4.97
N THR A 559 -44.99 -0.25 -5.31
CA THR A 559 -43.94 -0.85 -4.48
C THR A 559 -42.91 0.23 -4.17
N THR A 560 -42.76 0.56 -2.90
CA THR A 560 -41.82 1.60 -2.45
C THR A 560 -40.47 0.93 -2.22
N TYR A 561 -39.48 1.24 -3.03
CA TYR A 561 -38.13 0.70 -2.89
C TYR A 561 -37.29 1.53 -1.90
N ARG A 562 -36.36 0.89 -1.19
CA ARG A 562 -35.43 1.62 -0.31
C ARG A 562 -34.50 2.53 -1.10
N ASN A 563 -34.15 3.65 -0.49
CA ASN A 563 -33.22 4.64 -1.02
C ASN A 563 -31.99 4.86 -0.12
N CYS A 564 -31.79 3.99 0.88
CA CYS A 564 -30.61 3.95 1.74
C CYS A 564 -30.36 2.51 2.21
N LEU A 565 -29.15 2.21 2.66
CA LEU A 565 -28.84 0.92 3.29
C LEU A 565 -29.08 0.99 4.82
N PRO A 566 -29.27 -0.16 5.50
CA PRO A 566 -29.43 -0.23 6.95
C PRO A 566 -28.27 0.39 7.75
N ALA A 567 -27.05 0.32 7.23
CA ALA A 567 -25.85 0.89 7.85
C ALA A 567 -24.96 1.59 6.82
N PRO A 568 -24.22 2.65 7.22
CA PRO A 568 -23.23 3.27 6.36
C PRO A 568 -22.04 2.32 6.12
N ALA A 569 -21.32 2.57 5.03
CA ALA A 569 -20.07 1.92 4.71
C ALA A 569 -19.00 2.25 5.77
N PHE A 570 -18.13 1.28 6.03
CA PHE A 570 -16.97 1.47 6.90
C PHE A 570 -15.98 2.45 6.27
N ASP A 571 -15.32 3.23 7.13
CA ASP A 571 -14.20 4.06 6.69
C ASP A 571 -13.05 3.16 6.25
N LYS A 572 -12.59 3.37 5.01
CA LYS A 572 -11.52 2.58 4.40
C LYS A 572 -10.16 3.21 4.63
N ASP A 573 -10.09 4.44 5.11
CA ASP A 573 -8.84 5.17 5.32
C ASP A 573 -7.99 4.54 6.46
N ASP A 574 -8.63 3.77 7.35
CA ASP A 574 -7.95 2.97 8.38
C ASP A 574 -7.33 1.67 7.86
N PHE A 575 -7.65 1.25 6.62
CA PHE A 575 -7.21 -0.03 6.04
C PHE A 575 -6.36 0.17 4.80
N SER A 576 -5.03 0.09 4.96
CA SER A 576 -4.12 0.06 3.82
C SER A 576 -4.14 -1.32 3.14
N VAL A 577 -4.46 -1.35 1.83
CA VAL A 577 -4.28 -2.54 0.97
C VAL A 577 -2.85 -3.07 1.06
N TRP A 578 -1.87 -2.18 1.27
CA TRP A 578 -0.47 -2.55 1.52
C TRP A 578 -0.28 -3.36 2.80
N THR A 579 -1.02 -3.10 3.88
CA THR A 579 -0.95 -3.90 5.12
C THR A 579 -1.35 -5.34 4.86
N ILE A 580 -2.32 -5.56 3.97
CA ILE A 580 -2.82 -6.89 3.57
C ILE A 580 -1.86 -7.56 2.59
N LEU A 581 -1.35 -6.82 1.60
CA LEU A 581 -0.29 -7.31 0.71
C LEU A 581 1.00 -7.66 1.49
N LYS A 582 1.35 -6.87 2.51
CA LYS A 582 2.51 -7.07 3.41
C LYS A 582 2.39 -8.36 4.23
N GLN A 583 1.21 -8.65 4.76
CA GLN A 583 0.91 -9.91 5.47
C GLN A 583 0.96 -11.15 4.56
N CYS A 584 1.07 -10.94 3.26
CA CYS A 584 1.10 -11.99 2.25
C CYS A 584 2.43 -12.07 1.50
N ILE A 585 3.42 -11.25 1.87
CA ILE A 585 4.80 -11.34 1.36
C ILE A 585 5.38 -12.71 1.79
N GLY A 586 5.77 -13.53 0.81
CA GLY A 586 6.23 -14.90 1.03
C GLY A 586 5.15 -15.98 0.86
N LYS A 587 3.89 -15.60 0.63
CA LYS A 587 2.82 -16.47 0.13
C LYS A 587 2.64 -16.20 -1.37
N GLU A 588 2.21 -17.19 -2.15
CA GLU A 588 1.79 -16.90 -3.52
C GLU A 588 0.62 -15.90 -3.49
N LEU A 589 0.71 -14.82 -4.28
CA LEU A 589 -0.34 -13.78 -4.37
C LEU A 589 -1.72 -14.37 -4.69
N SER A 590 -1.76 -15.56 -5.31
CA SER A 590 -2.94 -16.39 -5.59
C SER A 590 -3.73 -16.87 -4.36
N LYS A 591 -3.13 -16.87 -3.16
CA LYS A 591 -3.68 -17.51 -1.93
C LYS A 591 -4.35 -16.52 -0.96
N ILE A 592 -4.54 -15.26 -1.35
CA ILE A 592 -4.98 -14.18 -0.46
C ILE A 592 -6.48 -13.93 -0.68
N THR A 593 -7.32 -14.33 0.27
CA THR A 593 -8.73 -13.92 0.26
C THR A 593 -8.82 -12.42 0.55
N MET A 594 -9.50 -11.68 -0.32
CA MET A 594 -9.72 -10.25 -0.10
C MET A 594 -10.55 -10.06 1.17
N PRO A 595 -10.08 -9.28 2.17
CA PRO A 595 -10.84 -9.03 3.38
C PRO A 595 -12.18 -8.36 3.09
N VAL A 596 -13.19 -8.67 3.91
CA VAL A 596 -14.58 -8.21 3.74
C VAL A 596 -14.71 -6.69 3.74
N VAL A 597 -13.78 -5.96 4.37
CA VAL A 597 -13.77 -4.48 4.38
C VAL A 597 -13.62 -3.87 2.97
N PHE A 598 -13.00 -4.58 2.04
CA PHE A 598 -12.89 -4.14 0.64
C PHE A 598 -14.07 -4.58 -0.22
N ASN A 599 -14.98 -5.37 0.34
CA ASN A 599 -16.20 -5.72 -0.33
C ASN A 599 -17.21 -4.56 -0.28
N GLU A 600 -18.21 -4.67 -1.13
CA GLU A 600 -19.48 -3.94 -1.06
C GLU A 600 -20.59 -4.97 -0.83
N PRO A 601 -21.73 -4.58 -0.25
CA PRO A 601 -22.80 -5.51 0.11
C PRO A 601 -23.66 -5.96 -1.09
N LEU A 602 -23.01 -6.29 -2.20
CA LEU A 602 -23.64 -6.89 -3.39
C LEU A 602 -22.83 -8.09 -3.89
N SER A 603 -23.53 -9.12 -4.37
CA SER A 603 -22.96 -10.20 -5.17
C SER A 603 -22.59 -9.70 -6.57
N PHE A 604 -21.63 -10.34 -7.23
CA PHE A 604 -21.34 -10.02 -8.64
C PHE A 604 -22.56 -10.26 -9.54
N LEU A 605 -23.46 -11.19 -9.19
CA LEU A 605 -24.72 -11.40 -9.92
C LEU A 605 -25.62 -10.14 -9.87
N GLN A 606 -25.65 -9.48 -8.71
CA GLN A 606 -26.37 -8.21 -8.55
C GLN A 606 -25.69 -7.09 -9.33
N ARG A 607 -24.35 -7.01 -9.30
CA ARG A 607 -23.59 -6.04 -10.09
C ARG A 607 -23.87 -6.16 -11.59
N LEU A 608 -24.04 -7.38 -12.12
CA LEU A 608 -24.42 -7.59 -13.51
C LEU A 608 -25.82 -7.06 -13.83
N CYS A 609 -26.75 -7.14 -12.88
CA CYS A 609 -28.11 -6.64 -13.07
C CYS A 609 -28.19 -5.11 -13.11
N GLU A 610 -27.15 -4.38 -12.70
CA GLU A 610 -27.05 -2.93 -12.88
C GLU A 610 -27.01 -2.50 -14.35
N TYR A 611 -26.74 -3.43 -15.29
CA TYR A 611 -26.95 -3.17 -16.72
C TYR A 611 -28.37 -2.72 -17.04
N MET A 612 -29.35 -3.11 -16.23
CA MET A 612 -30.76 -2.83 -16.47
C MET A 612 -31.23 -1.47 -15.93
N ASP A 613 -30.35 -0.68 -15.30
CA ASP A 613 -30.71 0.64 -14.72
C ASP A 613 -31.30 1.57 -15.79
N TYR A 614 -30.78 1.52 -17.02
CA TYR A 614 -31.26 2.30 -18.18
C TYR A 614 -31.97 1.43 -19.23
N SER A 615 -32.67 0.38 -18.80
CA SER A 615 -33.42 -0.55 -19.67
C SER A 615 -34.40 0.12 -20.65
N TYR A 616 -34.93 1.30 -20.32
CA TYR A 616 -35.79 2.09 -21.23
C TYR A 616 -35.13 2.42 -22.58
N LEU A 617 -33.79 2.40 -22.67
CA LEU A 617 -33.07 2.60 -23.93
C LEU A 617 -33.35 1.44 -24.91
N LEU A 618 -33.54 0.22 -24.40
CA LEU A 618 -33.94 -0.93 -25.22
C LEU A 618 -35.40 -0.81 -25.68
N ASP A 619 -36.28 -0.23 -24.87
CA ASP A 619 -37.65 0.09 -25.30
C ASP A 619 -37.64 1.13 -26.43
N LYS A 620 -36.80 2.19 -26.32
CA LYS A 620 -36.62 3.18 -27.39
C LYS A 620 -36.03 2.56 -28.66
N ALA A 621 -35.06 1.65 -28.51
CA ALA A 621 -34.52 0.89 -29.64
C ALA A 621 -35.62 0.05 -30.30
N SER A 622 -36.38 -0.74 -29.54
CA SER A 622 -37.45 -1.59 -30.08
C SER A 622 -38.57 -0.78 -30.75
N ALA A 623 -38.86 0.43 -30.28
CA ALA A 623 -39.87 1.33 -30.87
C ALA A 623 -39.40 2.07 -32.14
N SER A 624 -38.10 2.06 -32.45
CA SER A 624 -37.55 2.84 -33.58
C SER A 624 -37.59 2.05 -34.90
N GLU A 625 -38.07 2.68 -35.97
CA GLU A 625 -38.17 2.05 -37.31
C GLU A 625 -36.84 1.99 -38.07
N ASP A 626 -35.95 2.96 -37.84
CA ASP A 626 -34.62 3.03 -38.49
C ASP A 626 -33.59 2.17 -37.74
N SER A 627 -32.96 1.21 -38.46
CA SER A 627 -31.94 0.31 -37.92
C SER A 627 -30.71 1.04 -37.37
N LEU A 628 -30.32 2.15 -37.97
CA LEU A 628 -29.21 2.97 -37.47
C LEU A 628 -29.59 3.68 -36.16
N VAL A 629 -30.84 4.08 -35.98
CA VAL A 629 -31.34 4.66 -34.72
C VAL A 629 -31.42 3.59 -33.63
N ARG A 630 -31.90 2.38 -33.97
CA ARG A 630 -31.87 1.24 -33.04
C ARG A 630 -30.46 0.93 -32.55
N LEU A 631 -29.50 0.84 -33.47
CA LEU A 631 -28.10 0.58 -33.16
C LEU A 631 -27.51 1.67 -32.25
N GLN A 632 -27.89 2.94 -32.42
CA GLN A 632 -27.47 4.03 -31.54
C GLN A 632 -28.03 3.87 -30.12
N TYR A 633 -29.30 3.51 -29.96
CA TYR A 633 -29.88 3.26 -28.64
C TYR A 633 -29.34 2.01 -27.95
N VAL A 634 -29.09 0.92 -28.70
CA VAL A 634 -28.42 -0.28 -28.16
C VAL A 634 -26.99 0.07 -27.72
N THR A 635 -26.28 0.92 -28.48
CA THR A 635 -24.95 1.40 -28.06
C THR A 635 -25.04 2.28 -26.82
N ALA A 636 -26.02 3.17 -26.73
CA ALA A 636 -26.24 4.00 -25.55
C ALA A 636 -26.55 3.15 -24.31
N PHE A 637 -27.32 2.07 -24.47
CA PHE A 637 -27.54 1.09 -23.41
C PHE A 637 -26.23 0.42 -22.96
N ALA A 638 -25.41 -0.06 -23.91
CA ALA A 638 -24.11 -0.65 -23.62
C ALA A 638 -23.15 0.31 -22.89
N VAL A 639 -23.16 1.61 -23.22
CA VAL A 639 -22.38 2.64 -22.52
C VAL A 639 -22.95 2.94 -21.13
N SER A 640 -24.27 3.03 -21.01
CA SER A 640 -24.93 3.37 -19.74
C SER A 640 -24.63 2.37 -18.62
N ALA A 641 -24.45 1.10 -18.98
CA ALA A 641 -24.03 0.01 -18.10
C ALA A 641 -22.66 0.25 -17.44
N CYS A 642 -21.80 1.08 -18.02
CA CYS A 642 -20.49 1.42 -17.47
C CYS A 642 -20.58 2.48 -16.36
N SER A 643 -21.64 3.30 -16.33
CA SER A 643 -21.74 4.50 -15.48
C SER A 643 -21.80 4.19 -13.98
N SER A 644 -22.38 3.04 -13.59
CA SER A 644 -22.48 2.67 -12.17
C SER A 644 -21.11 2.38 -11.54
N ASN A 645 -20.08 2.10 -12.34
CA ASN A 645 -18.72 1.85 -11.85
C ASN A 645 -18.00 3.10 -11.34
N GLU A 646 -18.44 4.30 -11.71
CA GLU A 646 -17.82 5.54 -11.24
C GLU A 646 -17.79 5.57 -9.70
N HIS A 647 -16.65 5.94 -9.10
CA HIS A 647 -16.43 5.94 -7.63
C HIS A 647 -16.65 4.60 -6.87
N ARG A 648 -17.06 3.51 -7.53
CA ARG A 648 -17.30 2.21 -6.89
C ARG A 648 -16.04 1.35 -6.87
N LEU A 649 -15.19 1.65 -5.91
CA LEU A 649 -13.86 1.04 -5.74
C LEU A 649 -13.87 -0.25 -4.90
N SER A 650 -15.01 -0.60 -4.31
CA SER A 650 -15.20 -1.88 -3.61
C SER A 650 -15.39 -3.05 -4.58
N LYS A 651 -14.94 -4.24 -4.17
CA LYS A 651 -15.13 -5.49 -4.90
C LYS A 651 -16.51 -6.11 -4.55
N PRO A 652 -17.39 -6.45 -5.50
CA PRO A 652 -18.57 -7.26 -5.18
C PRO A 652 -18.18 -8.64 -4.63
N PHE A 653 -19.05 -9.28 -3.88
CA PHE A 653 -18.83 -10.66 -3.43
C PHE A 653 -18.74 -11.60 -4.63
N ASN A 654 -17.77 -12.50 -4.59
CA ASN A 654 -17.67 -13.55 -5.59
C ASN A 654 -18.84 -14.55 -5.37
N PRO A 655 -19.70 -14.78 -6.36
CA PRO A 655 -20.85 -15.66 -6.18
C PRO A 655 -20.39 -17.11 -5.92
N LEU A 656 -21.13 -17.82 -5.08
CA LEU A 656 -20.92 -19.26 -4.89
C LEU A 656 -21.42 -20.02 -6.13
N LEU A 657 -20.85 -21.19 -6.42
CA LEU A 657 -21.29 -22.04 -7.52
C LEU A 657 -22.75 -22.47 -7.30
N GLY A 658 -23.63 -22.15 -8.24
CA GLY A 658 -25.08 -22.37 -8.13
C GLY A 658 -25.83 -21.28 -7.37
N GLU A 659 -25.16 -20.21 -6.93
CA GLU A 659 -25.82 -19.00 -6.45
C GLU A 659 -26.65 -18.41 -7.60
N THR A 660 -27.85 -17.93 -7.25
CA THR A 660 -28.76 -17.28 -8.19
C THR A 660 -29.07 -15.87 -7.72
N TYR A 661 -29.55 -15.04 -8.63
CA TYR A 661 -30.16 -13.77 -8.30
C TYR A 661 -31.28 -13.46 -9.28
N GLU A 662 -32.41 -12.99 -8.77
CA GLU A 662 -33.47 -12.41 -9.61
C GLU A 662 -33.77 -10.96 -9.28
N LEU A 663 -34.28 -10.25 -10.28
CA LEU A 663 -34.86 -8.93 -10.14
C LEU A 663 -36.06 -8.80 -11.09
N ASP A 664 -37.25 -8.65 -10.51
CA ASP A 664 -38.49 -8.33 -11.24
C ASP A 664 -38.87 -6.87 -10.99
N ARG A 665 -38.89 -6.07 -12.06
CA ARG A 665 -39.17 -4.63 -12.03
C ARG A 665 -40.35 -4.32 -12.95
N PRO A 666 -41.59 -4.60 -12.51
CA PRO A 666 -42.78 -4.34 -13.32
C PRO A 666 -42.97 -2.86 -13.63
N ASP A 667 -42.46 -1.97 -12.76
CA ASP A 667 -42.43 -0.52 -12.97
C ASP A 667 -41.50 -0.09 -14.11
N LEU A 668 -40.41 -0.81 -14.33
CA LEU A 668 -39.50 -0.63 -15.47
C LEU A 668 -39.81 -1.57 -16.65
N GLY A 669 -40.72 -2.54 -16.46
CA GLY A 669 -41.19 -3.44 -17.50
C GLY A 669 -40.23 -4.56 -17.89
N PHE A 670 -39.37 -5.01 -16.97
CA PHE A 670 -38.47 -6.15 -17.22
C PHE A 670 -38.35 -7.06 -16.00
N ARG A 671 -37.90 -8.30 -16.25
CA ARG A 671 -37.39 -9.20 -15.22
C ARG A 671 -36.07 -9.82 -15.68
N ILE A 672 -35.17 -10.08 -14.74
CA ILE A 672 -33.84 -10.66 -14.99
C ILE A 672 -33.54 -11.77 -13.98
N VAL A 673 -32.91 -12.83 -14.45
CA VAL A 673 -32.35 -13.92 -13.65
C VAL A 673 -30.87 -14.10 -13.99
N ALA A 674 -30.06 -14.37 -12.98
CA ALA A 674 -28.65 -14.68 -13.11
C ALA A 674 -28.26 -15.91 -12.27
N GLU A 675 -27.28 -16.68 -12.75
CA GLU A 675 -26.74 -17.85 -12.07
C GLU A 675 -25.20 -17.89 -12.18
N GLN A 676 -24.53 -18.28 -11.10
CA GLN A 676 -23.11 -18.63 -11.15
C GLN A 676 -22.93 -20.04 -11.72
N VAL A 677 -22.76 -20.11 -13.04
CA VAL A 677 -22.70 -21.37 -13.81
C VAL A 677 -21.35 -22.08 -13.68
N SER A 678 -20.28 -21.35 -13.39
CA SER A 678 -18.94 -21.91 -13.16
C SER A 678 -18.18 -21.11 -12.11
N HIS A 679 -17.30 -21.77 -11.34
CA HIS A 679 -16.42 -21.12 -10.37
C HIS A 679 -14.94 -21.17 -10.76
N HIS A 680 -14.54 -22.13 -11.62
CA HIS A 680 -13.18 -22.23 -12.15
C HIS A 680 -13.22 -22.52 -13.66
N PRO A 681 -13.09 -21.50 -14.52
CA PRO A 681 -13.05 -20.07 -14.18
C PRO A 681 -14.41 -19.56 -13.66
N PRO A 682 -14.47 -18.41 -12.95
CA PRO A 682 -15.74 -17.83 -12.50
C PRO A 682 -16.50 -17.28 -13.71
N ILE A 683 -17.66 -17.85 -13.98
CA ILE A 683 -18.57 -17.42 -15.06
C ILE A 683 -19.95 -17.23 -14.44
N SER A 684 -20.51 -16.05 -14.66
CA SER A 684 -21.88 -15.70 -14.30
C SER A 684 -22.69 -15.53 -15.58
N ALA A 685 -23.78 -16.27 -15.71
CA ALA A 685 -24.71 -16.15 -16.83
C ALA A 685 -25.95 -15.37 -16.38
N PHE A 686 -26.52 -14.58 -17.27
CA PHE A 686 -27.74 -13.82 -17.00
C PHE A 686 -28.68 -13.82 -18.20
N TYR A 687 -29.97 -13.65 -17.92
CA TYR A 687 -31.03 -13.54 -18.91
C TYR A 687 -32.11 -12.58 -18.40
N ALA A 688 -32.40 -11.58 -19.20
CA ALA A 688 -33.45 -10.60 -18.96
C ALA A 688 -34.42 -10.57 -20.14
N GLU A 689 -35.69 -10.41 -19.81
CA GLU A 689 -36.76 -10.21 -20.77
C GLU A 689 -37.53 -8.94 -20.42
N GLY A 690 -37.69 -8.08 -21.42
CA GLY A 690 -38.56 -6.91 -21.37
C GLY A 690 -39.75 -7.06 -22.30
N LYS A 691 -40.45 -5.96 -22.58
CA LYS A 691 -41.69 -6.00 -23.40
C LYS A 691 -41.48 -6.51 -24.82
N GLN A 692 -40.43 -6.07 -25.51
CA GLN A 692 -40.13 -6.38 -26.92
C GLN A 692 -38.62 -6.46 -27.18
N TRP A 693 -37.87 -6.95 -26.18
CA TRP A 693 -36.44 -7.16 -26.28
C TRP A 693 -36.02 -8.26 -25.30
N LEU A 694 -34.94 -8.96 -25.65
CA LEU A 694 -34.25 -9.91 -24.78
C LEU A 694 -32.82 -9.41 -24.57
N PHE A 695 -32.30 -9.61 -23.37
CA PHE A 695 -30.93 -9.22 -23.02
C PHE A 695 -30.26 -10.35 -22.25
N HIS A 696 -29.16 -10.89 -22.76
CA HIS A 696 -28.50 -12.04 -22.15
C HIS A 696 -27.01 -12.07 -22.46
N GLY A 697 -26.31 -12.92 -21.73
CA GLY A 697 -24.89 -13.16 -21.93
C GLY A 697 -24.26 -13.87 -20.75
N SER A 698 -22.95 -14.05 -20.84
CA SER A 698 -22.14 -14.58 -19.76
C SER A 698 -20.88 -13.77 -19.57
N VAL A 699 -20.45 -13.55 -18.33
CA VAL A 699 -19.29 -12.73 -17.99
C VAL A 699 -18.30 -13.51 -17.11
N HIS A 700 -17.04 -13.50 -17.55
CA HIS A 700 -15.86 -13.97 -16.86
C HIS A 700 -14.90 -12.78 -16.64
N PRO A 701 -14.89 -12.16 -15.45
CA PRO A 701 -14.00 -11.04 -15.15
C PRO A 701 -12.56 -11.53 -14.91
N LYS A 702 -11.70 -11.45 -15.92
CA LYS A 702 -10.28 -11.83 -15.80
C LYS A 702 -9.45 -10.67 -15.21
N LEU A 703 -8.79 -10.91 -14.09
CA LEU A 703 -7.96 -9.91 -13.41
C LEU A 703 -6.49 -10.01 -13.86
N LYS A 704 -5.81 -8.86 -13.96
CA LYS A 704 -4.36 -8.73 -14.20
C LYS A 704 -3.76 -7.64 -13.32
N PHE A 705 -2.68 -7.96 -12.62
CA PHE A 705 -1.98 -7.02 -11.74
C PHE A 705 -0.79 -6.37 -12.45
N TRP A 706 -0.77 -5.03 -12.46
CA TRP A 706 0.24 -4.18 -13.13
C TRP A 706 1.04 -3.34 -12.11
N GLY A 707 1.47 -3.95 -11.01
CA GLY A 707 2.25 -3.28 -9.97
C GLY A 707 1.41 -2.32 -9.13
N LYS A 708 1.07 -1.12 -9.65
CA LYS A 708 0.26 -0.11 -8.94
C LYS A 708 -1.22 -0.13 -9.31
N SER A 709 -1.61 -0.97 -10.28
CA SER A 709 -2.99 -1.03 -10.78
C SER A 709 -3.45 -2.47 -10.98
N VAL A 710 -4.76 -2.71 -10.86
CA VAL A 710 -5.42 -3.95 -11.28
C VAL A 710 -6.25 -3.66 -12.51
N GLU A 711 -5.95 -4.33 -13.61
CA GLU A 711 -6.78 -4.35 -14.81
C GLU A 711 -7.80 -5.50 -14.71
N ILE A 712 -9.06 -5.19 -15.02
CA ILE A 712 -10.21 -6.09 -15.03
C ILE A 712 -10.66 -6.20 -16.49
N GLN A 713 -10.59 -7.42 -17.02
CA GLN A 713 -10.98 -7.74 -18.39
C GLN A 713 -12.28 -8.56 -18.36
N PRO A 714 -13.45 -7.95 -18.56
CA PRO A 714 -14.74 -8.66 -18.56
C PRO A 714 -14.89 -9.48 -19.85
N LYS A 715 -14.40 -10.72 -19.85
CA LYS A 715 -14.54 -11.65 -20.98
C LYS A 715 -15.97 -12.15 -21.06
N GLY A 716 -16.54 -12.18 -22.25
CA GLY A 716 -17.94 -12.55 -22.41
C GLY A 716 -18.58 -11.79 -23.56
N MET A 717 -19.55 -12.40 -24.21
CA MET A 717 -20.36 -11.73 -25.20
C MET A 717 -21.65 -11.27 -24.55
N ILE A 718 -22.01 -10.02 -24.82
CA ILE A 718 -23.28 -9.45 -24.39
C ILE A 718 -24.18 -9.33 -25.60
N THR A 719 -25.44 -9.73 -25.43
CA THR A 719 -26.40 -9.87 -26.53
C THR A 719 -27.72 -9.20 -26.22
N VAL A 720 -28.20 -8.41 -27.19
CA VAL A 720 -29.57 -7.87 -27.21
C VAL A 720 -30.26 -8.43 -28.44
N GLU A 721 -31.48 -8.94 -28.25
CA GLU A 721 -32.37 -9.32 -29.34
C GLU A 721 -33.57 -8.40 -29.36
N LEU A 722 -33.97 -7.95 -30.55
CA LEU A 722 -35.20 -7.19 -30.77
C LEU A 722 -36.14 -8.04 -31.64
N PRO A 723 -36.99 -8.90 -31.03
CA PRO A 723 -37.82 -9.86 -31.77
C PRO A 723 -38.77 -9.21 -32.78
N SER A 724 -39.29 -8.02 -32.48
CA SER A 724 -40.15 -7.24 -33.36
C SER A 724 -39.51 -6.89 -34.71
N HIS A 725 -38.18 -6.77 -34.73
CA HIS A 725 -37.38 -6.50 -35.93
C HIS A 725 -36.62 -7.72 -36.45
N GLY A 726 -36.60 -8.82 -35.66
CA GLY A 726 -35.81 -10.01 -35.96
C GLY A 726 -34.31 -9.77 -35.92
N GLU A 727 -33.84 -8.84 -35.08
CA GLU A 727 -32.45 -8.38 -35.05
C GLU A 727 -31.69 -8.83 -33.80
N VAL A 728 -30.42 -9.17 -33.98
CA VAL A 728 -29.49 -9.56 -32.91
C VAL A 728 -28.29 -8.61 -32.89
N TYR A 729 -28.01 -8.09 -31.71
CA TYR A 729 -26.91 -7.17 -31.44
C TYR A 729 -25.92 -7.80 -30.47
N THR A 730 -24.62 -7.64 -30.72
CA THR A 730 -23.58 -8.14 -29.80
C THR A 730 -22.45 -7.16 -29.58
N TRP A 731 -21.87 -7.18 -28.38
CA TRP A 731 -20.62 -6.50 -28.07
C TRP A 731 -19.83 -7.23 -26.98
N GLN A 732 -18.59 -6.79 -26.74
CA GLN A 732 -17.80 -7.13 -25.56
C GLN A 732 -17.59 -5.88 -24.72
N ASN A 733 -17.59 -6.03 -23.41
CA ASN A 733 -17.34 -4.93 -22.49
C ASN A 733 -15.87 -4.50 -22.53
N VAL A 734 -15.63 -3.22 -22.24
CA VAL A 734 -14.29 -2.62 -22.20
C VAL A 734 -13.53 -2.98 -20.93
N ASN A 735 -12.20 -2.83 -20.97
CA ASN A 735 -11.38 -3.07 -19.79
C ASN A 735 -11.63 -1.98 -18.75
N SER A 736 -11.61 -2.36 -17.48
CA SER A 736 -11.59 -1.42 -16.35
C SER A 736 -10.24 -1.51 -15.65
N CYS A 737 -9.73 -0.41 -15.13
CA CYS A 737 -8.48 -0.40 -14.38
C CYS A 737 -8.66 0.38 -13.08
N VAL A 738 -8.32 -0.27 -11.96
CA VAL A 738 -8.28 0.36 -10.64
C VAL A 738 -6.83 0.72 -10.36
N HIS A 739 -6.55 2.01 -10.23
CA HIS A 739 -5.22 2.55 -10.01
C HIS A 739 -4.95 2.79 -8.53
N ASN A 740 -3.66 2.91 -8.20
CA ASN A 740 -3.16 3.24 -6.86
C ASN A 740 -3.54 2.21 -5.79
N ILE A 741 -3.60 0.92 -6.16
CA ILE A 741 -3.96 -0.18 -5.24
C ILE A 741 -2.94 -0.40 -4.11
N ILE A 742 -1.75 0.20 -4.20
CA ILE A 742 -0.71 0.09 -3.17
C ILE A 742 -0.59 1.40 -2.37
N VAL A 743 -0.46 2.54 -3.05
CA VAL A 743 -0.28 3.87 -2.44
C VAL A 743 -0.99 4.93 -3.27
N GLY A 744 -1.69 5.84 -2.59
CA GLY A 744 -2.42 6.96 -3.19
C GLY A 744 -3.93 6.73 -3.20
N LYS A 745 -4.69 7.77 -3.58
CA LYS A 745 -6.15 7.69 -3.70
C LYS A 745 -6.51 6.72 -4.83
N LEU A 746 -7.29 5.69 -4.50
CA LEU A 746 -7.85 4.75 -5.47
C LEU A 746 -8.75 5.50 -6.46
N TRP A 747 -8.63 5.17 -7.75
CA TRP A 747 -9.53 5.66 -8.79
C TRP A 747 -9.67 4.61 -9.89
N ILE A 748 -10.77 4.72 -10.66
CA ILE A 748 -11.12 3.77 -11.71
C ILE A 748 -11.20 4.48 -13.06
N GLU A 749 -10.66 3.85 -14.10
CA GLU A 749 -10.94 4.18 -15.49
C GLU A 749 -11.48 2.99 -16.25
N GLN A 750 -12.17 3.28 -17.35
CA GLN A 750 -12.53 2.31 -18.36
C GLN A 750 -11.94 2.73 -19.68
N TYR A 751 -11.29 1.80 -20.38
CA TYR A 751 -10.61 2.07 -21.64
C TYR A 751 -10.70 0.88 -22.59
N GLY A 752 -10.50 1.18 -23.88
CA GLY A 752 -10.50 0.19 -24.95
C GLY A 752 -11.49 0.54 -26.04
N GLU A 753 -11.60 -0.35 -27.01
CA GLU A 753 -12.54 -0.21 -28.12
C GLU A 753 -13.75 -1.12 -27.86
N MET A 754 -14.96 -0.56 -27.93
CA MET A 754 -16.21 -1.29 -27.92
C MET A 754 -16.76 -1.34 -29.35
N GLU A 755 -16.95 -2.56 -29.87
CA GLU A 755 -17.59 -2.79 -31.17
C GLU A 755 -18.99 -3.39 -30.95
N VAL A 756 -20.05 -2.63 -31.27
CA VAL A 756 -21.44 -3.09 -31.24
C VAL A 756 -21.86 -3.46 -32.65
N LYS A 757 -22.28 -4.70 -32.89
CA LYS A 757 -22.63 -5.22 -34.21
C LYS A 757 -24.10 -5.59 -34.27
N ASN A 758 -24.80 -5.19 -35.33
CA ASN A 758 -26.07 -5.79 -35.73
C ASN A 758 -25.79 -6.90 -36.75
N HIS A 759 -26.10 -8.15 -36.39
CA HIS A 759 -25.83 -9.32 -37.24
C HIS A 759 -26.74 -9.44 -38.45
N ASN A 760 -27.89 -8.76 -38.43
CA ASN A 760 -28.91 -8.86 -39.47
C ASN A 760 -28.73 -7.79 -40.54
N THR A 761 -28.40 -6.55 -40.16
CA THR A 761 -28.20 -5.43 -41.10
C THR A 761 -26.73 -5.23 -41.50
N ALA A 762 -25.80 -5.90 -40.80
CA ALA A 762 -24.34 -5.72 -40.92
C ALA A 762 -23.84 -4.29 -40.57
N GLU A 763 -24.68 -3.49 -39.94
CA GLU A 763 -24.32 -2.19 -39.36
C GLU A 763 -23.52 -2.40 -38.07
N ARG A 764 -22.66 -1.44 -37.74
CA ARG A 764 -21.84 -1.52 -36.53
C ARG A 764 -21.45 -0.16 -35.99
N VAL A 765 -21.17 -0.12 -34.70
CA VAL A 765 -20.53 1.01 -34.03
C VAL A 765 -19.15 0.61 -33.57
N ILE A 766 -18.18 1.51 -33.76
CA ILE A 766 -16.85 1.41 -33.13
C ILE A 766 -16.71 2.63 -32.23
N LEU A 767 -16.67 2.40 -30.92
CA LEU A 767 -16.60 3.42 -29.89
C LEU A 767 -15.31 3.27 -29.08
N ASN A 768 -14.53 4.33 -28.96
CA ASN A 768 -13.29 4.34 -28.21
C ASN A 768 -13.51 4.94 -26.83
N PHE A 769 -13.25 4.16 -25.79
CA PHE A 769 -13.11 4.64 -24.42
C PHE A 769 -11.68 5.13 -24.23
N ARG A 770 -11.54 6.45 -24.05
CA ARG A 770 -10.24 7.10 -24.02
C ARG A 770 -9.58 6.87 -22.66
N PRO A 771 -8.32 6.38 -22.62
CA PRO A 771 -7.55 6.35 -21.38
C PRO A 771 -7.23 7.77 -20.92
N SER A 772 -7.06 7.97 -19.61
CA SER A 772 -6.83 9.28 -18.99
C SER A 772 -5.67 10.09 -19.62
N GLY A 773 -4.60 9.40 -20.05
CA GLY A 773 -3.36 10.02 -20.54
C GLY A 773 -2.62 10.79 -19.43
N TRP A 774 -1.45 11.37 -19.74
CA TRP A 774 -0.57 11.99 -18.72
C TRP A 774 -1.16 13.21 -17.99
N PHE A 775 -2.18 13.84 -18.56
CA PHE A 775 -2.76 15.09 -18.03
C PHE A 775 -4.26 14.96 -17.72
N GLY A 776 -4.82 13.76 -17.73
CA GLY A 776 -6.25 13.52 -17.40
C GLY A 776 -7.27 14.14 -18.35
N LYS A 777 -6.86 14.84 -19.41
CA LYS A 777 -7.77 15.63 -20.27
C LYS A 777 -8.76 14.79 -21.09
N GLU A 778 -8.46 13.51 -21.29
CA GLU A 778 -9.33 12.59 -22.03
C GLU A 778 -10.06 11.62 -21.09
N LEU A 779 -9.94 11.81 -19.76
CA LEU A 779 -10.55 10.96 -18.75
C LEU A 779 -12.07 10.88 -18.97
N HIS A 780 -12.59 9.66 -18.94
CA HIS A 780 -14.00 9.29 -19.14
C HIS A 780 -14.60 9.55 -20.53
N LYS A 781 -13.85 10.16 -21.47
CA LYS A 781 -14.38 10.48 -22.79
C LYS A 781 -14.61 9.21 -23.62
N ILE A 782 -15.72 9.22 -24.35
CA ILE A 782 -16.04 8.24 -25.39
C ILE A 782 -16.20 8.94 -26.73
N ASP A 783 -15.66 8.35 -27.80
CA ASP A 783 -15.86 8.86 -29.15
C ASP A 783 -15.79 7.78 -30.23
N GLY A 784 -16.61 7.90 -31.27
CA GLY A 784 -16.77 6.82 -32.24
C GLY A 784 -17.65 7.17 -33.42
N TYR A 785 -17.95 6.18 -34.23
CA TYR A 785 -18.81 6.34 -35.41
C TYR A 785 -19.78 5.18 -35.52
N VAL A 786 -20.96 5.48 -36.07
CA VAL A 786 -21.91 4.50 -36.60
C VAL A 786 -21.56 4.24 -38.06
N TYR A 787 -21.44 2.97 -38.44
CA TYR A 787 -21.14 2.51 -39.78
C TYR A 787 -22.32 1.75 -40.37
N ASP A 788 -22.64 2.04 -41.62
CA ASP A 788 -23.56 1.22 -42.42
C ASP A 788 -22.88 -0.08 -42.91
N LYS A 789 -23.65 -0.92 -43.60
CA LYS A 789 -23.17 -2.19 -44.21
C LYS A 789 -22.05 -1.98 -45.23
N GLU A 790 -22.00 -0.83 -45.90
CA GLU A 790 -20.93 -0.44 -46.83
C GLU A 790 -19.68 0.12 -46.12
N LYS A 791 -19.68 0.17 -44.78
CA LYS A 791 -18.62 0.75 -43.92
C LYS A 791 -18.47 2.26 -44.08
N ASN A 792 -19.49 2.97 -44.56
CA ASN A 792 -19.51 4.42 -44.55
C ASN A 792 -19.91 4.92 -43.16
N LYS A 793 -19.28 6.01 -42.73
CA LYS A 793 -19.67 6.72 -41.51
C LYS A 793 -21.02 7.37 -41.73
N ARG A 794 -21.98 7.13 -40.85
CA ARG A 794 -23.33 7.71 -40.90
C ARG A 794 -23.57 8.73 -39.79
N ARG A 795 -22.99 8.51 -38.61
CA ARG A 795 -23.10 9.41 -37.45
C ARG A 795 -21.81 9.41 -36.65
N GLY A 796 -21.48 10.55 -36.04
CA GLY A 796 -20.47 10.64 -34.98
C GLY A 796 -21.11 10.43 -33.62
N LEU A 797 -20.47 9.65 -32.75
CA LEU A 797 -20.89 9.43 -31.36
C LEU A 797 -19.84 9.99 -30.41
N TYR A 798 -20.28 10.66 -29.35
CA TYR A 798 -19.37 11.28 -28.39
C TYR A 798 -20.04 11.49 -27.02
N GLY A 799 -19.23 11.69 -25.97
CA GLY A 799 -19.72 11.98 -24.63
C GLY A 799 -18.73 11.57 -23.55
N ARG A 800 -19.23 11.34 -22.34
CA ARG A 800 -18.49 10.78 -21.21
C ARG A 800 -19.29 9.65 -20.58
N TRP A 801 -18.69 8.47 -20.41
CA TRP A 801 -19.43 7.30 -19.88
C TRP A 801 -19.92 7.47 -18.44
N THR A 802 -19.41 8.47 -17.72
CA THR A 802 -19.84 8.88 -16.38
C THR A 802 -21.02 9.86 -16.39
N GLU A 803 -21.32 10.50 -17.52
CA GLU A 803 -22.27 11.60 -17.60
C GLU A 803 -23.34 11.39 -18.68
N ASN A 804 -22.94 11.23 -19.93
CA ASN A 804 -23.86 11.30 -21.08
C ASN A 804 -23.27 10.77 -22.39
N MET A 805 -24.15 10.58 -23.37
CA MET A 805 -23.80 10.20 -24.73
C MET A 805 -24.69 10.91 -25.74
N TYR A 806 -24.06 11.41 -26.81
CA TYR A 806 -24.68 12.17 -27.89
C TYR A 806 -24.36 11.57 -29.25
N SER A 807 -25.21 11.90 -30.22
CA SER A 807 -25.05 11.59 -31.64
C SER A 807 -25.15 12.86 -32.47
N VAL A 808 -24.32 12.95 -33.51
CA VAL A 808 -24.23 14.13 -34.39
C VAL A 808 -23.91 13.71 -35.83
N ASP A 809 -24.09 14.63 -36.77
CA ASP A 809 -23.65 14.47 -38.15
C ASP A 809 -22.12 14.25 -38.27
N VAL A 810 -21.71 13.47 -39.29
CA VAL A 810 -20.32 13.07 -39.51
C VAL A 810 -19.43 14.25 -39.88
N GLU A 811 -19.90 15.17 -40.72
CA GLU A 811 -19.10 16.29 -41.20
C GLU A 811 -18.76 17.24 -40.05
N LEU A 812 -19.75 17.55 -39.23
CA LEU A 812 -19.58 18.37 -38.03
C LEU A 812 -18.61 17.71 -37.04
N PHE A 813 -18.73 16.39 -36.84
CA PHE A 813 -17.88 15.65 -35.94
C PHE A 813 -16.42 15.57 -36.40
N GLU A 814 -16.18 15.45 -37.70
CA GLU A 814 -14.83 15.46 -38.28
C GLU A 814 -14.20 16.86 -38.25
N ASP A 815 -14.97 17.91 -38.52
CA ASP A 815 -14.50 19.30 -38.44
C ASP A 815 -14.02 19.64 -37.02
N MET A 816 -14.78 19.20 -36.02
CA MET A 816 -14.43 19.25 -34.60
C MET A 816 -13.10 18.55 -34.29
N LYS A 817 -12.96 17.28 -34.71
CA LYS A 817 -11.71 16.51 -34.51
C LYS A 817 -10.52 17.18 -35.19
N ARG A 818 -10.73 17.84 -36.33
CA ARG A 818 -9.71 18.63 -37.02
C ARG A 818 -9.33 19.89 -36.23
N LYS A 819 -10.30 20.72 -35.83
CA LYS A 819 -10.09 21.93 -35.00
C LYS A 819 -9.34 21.61 -33.70
N ALA A 820 -9.70 20.51 -33.03
CA ALA A 820 -9.01 20.05 -31.82
C ALA A 820 -7.54 19.66 -32.08
N LYS A 821 -7.25 19.01 -33.22
CA LYS A 821 -5.87 18.66 -33.64
C LYS A 821 -5.05 19.89 -34.02
N GLU A 822 -5.64 20.88 -34.67
CA GLU A 822 -4.98 22.13 -35.08
C GLU A 822 -4.61 23.00 -33.86
N LYS A 823 -5.53 23.15 -32.90
CA LYS A 823 -5.25 23.82 -31.61
C LYS A 823 -4.15 23.10 -30.80
N LYS A 824 -4.08 21.75 -30.85
CA LYS A 824 -2.99 20.96 -30.24
C LYS A 824 -1.62 21.19 -30.93
N LYS A 825 -1.59 21.51 -32.24
CA LYS A 825 -0.35 21.85 -32.96
C LYS A 825 0.14 23.28 -32.70
N GLY A 826 -0.76 24.27 -32.64
CA GLY A 826 -0.38 25.67 -32.37
C GLY A 826 0.26 25.89 -31.01
N LYS A 827 -0.08 25.08 -29.99
CA LYS A 827 0.58 25.10 -28.67
C LYS A 827 2.01 24.53 -28.65
N LYS A 828 2.44 23.78 -29.68
CA LYS A 828 3.81 23.22 -29.75
C LYS A 828 4.85 24.19 -30.33
N GLU A 829 4.42 25.26 -31.00
CA GLU A 829 5.33 26.20 -31.69
C GLU A 829 5.77 27.41 -30.85
N THR A 830 5.27 27.58 -29.62
CA THR A 830 5.52 28.77 -28.78
C THR A 830 6.34 28.53 -27.51
N SER A 831 6.98 27.37 -27.33
CA SER A 831 7.87 27.09 -26.20
C SER A 831 9.28 26.66 -26.66
N PRO A 832 10.37 27.37 -26.31
CA PRO A 832 11.70 27.00 -26.74
C PRO A 832 12.22 25.79 -25.95
N SER A 833 12.76 24.80 -26.65
CA SER A 833 13.40 23.62 -26.05
C SER A 833 14.88 23.91 -25.74
N PRO A 834 15.41 23.61 -24.55
CA PRO A 834 16.84 23.69 -24.30
C PRO A 834 17.46 22.29 -24.30
N THR A 835 17.98 21.85 -25.45
CA THR A 835 19.19 21.01 -25.45
C THR A 835 19.85 20.99 -26.83
N LYS A 836 20.98 21.69 -26.95
CA LYS A 836 22.21 21.25 -27.63
C LYS A 836 23.18 22.43 -27.76
N LEU A 837 24.18 22.46 -26.90
CA LEU A 837 25.49 23.02 -27.22
C LEU A 837 26.49 22.43 -26.23
N PHE A 838 27.41 21.60 -26.72
CA PHE A 838 28.84 21.83 -26.56
C PHE A 838 29.63 20.89 -27.48
N ARG A 839 30.24 21.48 -28.52
CA ARG A 839 31.41 20.96 -29.21
C ARG A 839 32.52 22.03 -29.07
N ARG A 840 33.61 21.61 -28.42
CA ARG A 840 34.99 22.13 -28.26
C ARG A 840 35.46 23.39 -29.03
N ASN A 841 36.07 24.35 -28.29
CA ASN A 841 37.49 24.84 -28.35
C ASN A 841 37.63 26.11 -27.46
N GLY A 842 38.52 26.18 -26.44
CA GLY A 842 39.85 26.86 -26.42
C GLY A 842 39.73 28.40 -26.59
N THR A 843 40.19 29.35 -25.77
CA THR A 843 41.33 29.48 -24.82
C THR A 843 41.20 30.80 -24.01
N SER A 844 41.65 30.80 -22.75
CA SER A 844 42.31 31.87 -21.94
C SER A 844 41.86 33.35 -21.99
N SER A 845 41.37 33.90 -20.87
CA SER A 845 42.04 34.90 -20.01
C SER A 845 41.04 35.59 -19.05
N ASN A 846 41.52 36.06 -17.90
CA ASN A 846 40.79 36.35 -16.65
C ASN A 846 40.70 37.90 -16.38
N PRO A 847 40.10 38.40 -15.27
CA PRO A 847 38.98 39.37 -15.18
C PRO A 847 39.44 40.79 -14.70
N PRO A 848 38.65 41.80 -14.20
CA PRO A 848 37.62 41.76 -13.12
C PRO A 848 36.47 42.83 -13.12
N GLN A 849 35.64 42.79 -12.05
CA GLN A 849 34.91 43.85 -11.31
C GLN A 849 33.38 44.11 -11.46
N ASP A 850 32.72 43.83 -10.32
CA ASP A 850 31.80 44.64 -9.49
C ASP A 850 30.36 45.03 -9.90
N SER A 851 29.44 44.66 -8.97
CA SER A 851 28.16 45.30 -8.56
C SER A 851 26.99 45.34 -9.56
N ALA A 852 25.71 45.22 -9.22
CA ALA A 852 24.94 44.87 -8.03
C ALA A 852 23.48 44.59 -8.52
N ASP A 853 22.60 44.21 -7.60
CA ASP A 853 21.13 44.09 -7.73
C ASP A 853 20.55 42.80 -8.32
N GLY A 854 20.38 41.81 -7.43
CA GLY A 854 19.45 40.71 -7.59
C GLY A 854 18.11 41.04 -6.93
N ALA A 855 17.05 41.10 -7.73
CA ALA A 855 15.69 40.82 -7.30
C ALA A 855 15.27 39.53 -8.02
N VAL A 856 15.16 38.43 -7.28
CA VAL A 856 14.64 37.15 -7.78
C VAL A 856 13.41 36.83 -6.97
N GLY A 857 12.25 36.95 -7.63
CA GLY A 857 11.00 36.38 -7.14
C GLY A 857 11.07 34.86 -7.18
N GLU A 858 10.58 34.25 -6.13
CA GLU A 858 10.47 32.81 -5.95
C GLU A 858 9.39 32.25 -6.88
N GLU A 859 9.75 31.35 -7.80
CA GLU A 859 8.79 30.45 -8.46
C GLU A 859 8.80 29.10 -7.71
N GLU A 860 7.71 28.85 -6.97
CA GLU A 860 7.37 27.55 -6.39
C GLU A 860 7.15 26.50 -7.49
N VAL A 861 7.86 25.37 -7.39
CA VAL A 861 7.58 24.17 -8.20
C VAL A 861 6.48 23.37 -7.51
N ARG A 862 5.23 23.44 -8.03
CA ARG A 862 4.09 22.61 -7.59
C ARG A 862 4.21 21.16 -8.09
N LEU A 863 3.82 20.23 -7.23
CA LEU A 863 3.69 18.79 -7.48
C LEU A 863 2.40 18.44 -8.23
N PRO A 864 2.35 17.36 -9.03
CA PRO A 864 1.13 16.97 -9.74
C PRO A 864 0.06 16.49 -8.75
N VAL A 865 -1.09 17.16 -8.77
CA VAL A 865 -2.28 16.88 -7.97
C VAL A 865 -3.13 15.79 -8.65
N SER A 866 -3.92 15.07 -7.86
CA SER A 866 -4.99 14.16 -8.29
C SER A 866 -5.84 14.77 -9.43
N PRO A 867 -6.16 14.06 -10.53
CA PRO A 867 -6.95 14.62 -11.65
C PRO A 867 -8.33 15.15 -11.24
N SER A 868 -8.86 14.68 -10.10
CA SER A 868 -10.15 15.10 -9.56
C SER A 868 -10.17 16.52 -8.97
N GLU A 869 -9.01 17.15 -8.74
CA GLU A 869 -8.93 18.48 -8.09
C GLU A 869 -8.51 19.60 -9.07
N GLU A 870 -8.11 19.27 -10.31
CA GLU A 870 -7.74 20.27 -11.33
C GLU A 870 -8.84 20.56 -12.37
N ALA A 871 -10.04 20.03 -12.22
CA ALA A 871 -11.11 20.15 -13.24
C ALA A 871 -11.77 21.55 -13.33
N ASP A 872 -11.29 22.56 -12.61
CA ASP A 872 -11.90 23.91 -12.58
C ASP A 872 -11.11 24.98 -13.37
N GLN A 873 -10.48 24.60 -14.49
CA GLN A 873 -10.00 25.57 -15.49
C GLN A 873 -10.53 25.24 -16.87
N HIS A 874 -11.36 26.14 -17.42
CA HIS A 874 -12.02 26.04 -18.73
C HIS A 874 -11.06 25.51 -19.80
N SER A 875 -11.23 24.23 -20.15
CA SER A 875 -10.35 23.58 -21.11
C SER A 875 -10.89 23.82 -22.54
N PRO A 876 -10.01 23.92 -23.56
CA PRO A 876 -10.44 24.06 -24.96
C PRO A 876 -11.34 22.92 -25.46
N ASP A 877 -11.33 21.78 -24.78
CA ASP A 877 -12.19 20.64 -25.09
C ASP A 877 -13.63 20.85 -24.59
N GLU A 878 -13.83 21.64 -23.53
CA GLU A 878 -15.17 21.98 -23.01
C GLU A 878 -15.87 23.03 -23.86
N GLU A 879 -15.14 24.02 -24.38
CA GLU A 879 -15.72 24.99 -25.34
C GLU A 879 -16.21 24.30 -26.62
N ASN A 880 -15.38 23.40 -27.17
CA ASN A 880 -15.77 22.62 -28.35
C ASN A 880 -16.94 21.67 -28.04
N MET A 881 -16.97 21.05 -26.85
CA MET A 881 -18.10 20.21 -26.40
C MET A 881 -19.39 21.03 -26.29
N LYS A 882 -19.31 22.23 -25.70
CA LYS A 882 -20.45 23.15 -25.58
C LYS A 882 -20.98 23.59 -26.95
N GLU A 883 -20.10 23.89 -27.90
CA GLU A 883 -20.48 24.21 -29.29
C GLU A 883 -21.22 23.04 -29.96
N MET A 884 -20.86 21.78 -29.67
CA MET A 884 -21.61 20.61 -30.17
C MET A 884 -22.96 20.42 -29.49
N LEU A 885 -23.01 20.59 -28.16
CA LEU A 885 -24.24 20.48 -27.38
C LEU A 885 -25.28 21.51 -27.82
N ASP A 886 -24.82 22.71 -28.18
CA ASP A 886 -25.66 23.80 -28.67
C ASP A 886 -26.01 23.65 -30.18
N HIS A 887 -25.44 22.66 -30.89
CA HIS A 887 -25.68 22.47 -32.32
C HIS A 887 -27.01 21.73 -32.59
N PRO A 888 -27.88 22.21 -33.50
CA PRO A 888 -29.20 21.62 -33.76
C PRO A 888 -29.19 20.14 -34.16
N ASP A 889 -28.15 19.70 -34.88
CA ASP A 889 -28.00 18.30 -35.33
C ASP A 889 -27.43 17.36 -34.24
N SER A 890 -27.11 17.88 -33.06
CA SER A 890 -26.72 17.05 -31.92
C SER A 890 -27.95 16.56 -31.16
N SER A 891 -27.97 15.26 -30.90
CA SER A 891 -29.08 14.57 -30.24
C SER A 891 -28.56 13.79 -29.05
N GLN A 892 -29.15 14.03 -27.88
CA GLN A 892 -28.81 13.30 -26.67
C GLN A 892 -29.42 11.90 -26.71
N LEU A 893 -28.58 10.87 -26.61
CA LEU A 893 -29.01 9.47 -26.56
C LEU A 893 -29.25 9.00 -25.13
N TRP A 894 -28.36 9.39 -24.21
CA TRP A 894 -28.38 8.97 -22.81
C TRP A 894 -27.76 10.04 -21.88
N GLN A 895 -28.22 10.08 -20.64
CA GLN A 895 -27.73 10.92 -19.56
C GLN A 895 -27.85 10.13 -18.25
N VAL A 896 -26.82 10.21 -17.42
CA VAL A 896 -26.77 9.56 -16.11
C VAL A 896 -27.80 10.19 -15.17
N VAL A 897 -28.48 9.34 -14.39
CA VAL A 897 -29.29 9.78 -13.25
C VAL A 897 -28.33 10.20 -12.12
N PRO A 898 -28.43 11.42 -11.58
CA PRO A 898 -27.60 11.85 -10.46
C PRO A 898 -27.71 10.91 -9.27
N ARG A 899 -26.56 10.59 -8.66
CA ARG A 899 -26.53 9.79 -7.44
C ARG A 899 -27.14 10.56 -6.27
N PRO A 900 -27.77 9.88 -5.30
CA PRO A 900 -28.25 10.54 -4.10
C PRO A 900 -27.09 11.17 -3.32
N ASP A 901 -27.32 12.29 -2.63
CA ASP A 901 -26.28 13.03 -1.90
C ASP A 901 -25.57 12.16 -0.85
N HIS A 902 -26.32 11.24 -0.21
CA HIS A 902 -25.81 10.26 0.75
C HIS A 902 -25.13 9.04 0.12
N SER A 903 -25.00 8.96 -1.21
CA SER A 903 -24.38 7.82 -1.91
C SER A 903 -22.98 7.50 -1.39
N LYS A 904 -22.17 8.52 -1.06
CA LYS A 904 -20.81 8.34 -0.49
C LYS A 904 -20.82 7.53 0.81
N GLN A 905 -21.87 7.67 1.62
CA GLN A 905 -22.04 6.92 2.87
C GLN A 905 -22.42 5.46 2.62
N TYR A 906 -22.91 5.11 1.42
CA TYR A 906 -23.41 3.78 1.08
C TYR A 906 -22.70 3.22 -0.14
N PHE A 907 -21.38 3.07 -0.03
CA PHE A 907 -20.51 2.43 -1.04
C PHE A 907 -20.57 3.07 -2.44
N HIS A 908 -20.97 4.35 -2.51
CA HIS A 908 -21.24 5.07 -3.75
C HIS A 908 -22.34 4.44 -4.62
N PHE A 909 -23.34 3.77 -4.03
CA PHE A 909 -24.42 3.13 -4.78
C PHE A 909 -25.32 4.17 -5.49
N THR A 910 -25.82 3.80 -6.67
CA THR A 910 -26.97 4.45 -7.31
C THR A 910 -28.25 4.09 -6.55
N ASN A 911 -29.34 4.83 -6.77
CA ASN A 911 -30.65 4.43 -6.22
C ASN A 911 -31.03 3.02 -6.66
N PHE A 912 -30.78 2.66 -7.92
CA PHE A 912 -31.01 1.31 -8.44
C PHE A 912 -30.20 0.26 -7.67
N ALA A 913 -28.89 0.48 -7.49
CA ALA A 913 -28.03 -0.45 -6.77
C ALA A 913 -28.44 -0.63 -5.29
N MET A 914 -28.96 0.43 -4.64
CA MET A 914 -29.51 0.32 -3.29
C MET A 914 -30.67 -0.68 -3.21
N THR A 915 -31.51 -0.80 -4.25
CA THR A 915 -32.67 -1.72 -4.24
C THR A 915 -32.30 -3.20 -4.42
N LEU A 916 -31.13 -3.52 -4.98
CA LEU A 916 -30.84 -4.87 -5.49
C LEU A 916 -30.87 -5.95 -4.41
N ASN A 917 -30.40 -5.61 -3.22
CA ASN A 917 -30.30 -6.55 -2.11
C ASN A 917 -31.40 -6.34 -1.06
N GLU A 918 -32.45 -5.58 -1.42
CA GLU A 918 -33.65 -5.44 -0.60
C GLU A 918 -34.48 -6.73 -0.64
N LEU A 919 -34.94 -7.18 0.53
CA LEU A 919 -35.87 -8.29 0.68
C LEU A 919 -37.22 -7.72 1.10
N LEU A 920 -38.14 -7.58 0.15
CA LEU A 920 -39.49 -7.05 0.40
C LEU A 920 -40.34 -8.12 1.09
N GLU A 921 -41.39 -7.66 1.78
CA GLU A 921 -42.34 -8.54 2.48
C GLU A 921 -42.97 -9.57 1.52
N GLY A 922 -42.86 -10.85 1.87
CA GLY A 922 -43.38 -11.98 1.07
C GLY A 922 -42.48 -12.44 -0.09
N MET A 923 -41.35 -11.78 -0.34
CA MET A 923 -40.36 -12.28 -1.31
C MET A 923 -39.70 -13.58 -0.84
N ASP A 924 -39.52 -13.75 0.46
CA ASP A 924 -38.86 -14.90 1.06
C ASP A 924 -39.58 -16.23 0.79
N GLU A 925 -40.91 -16.19 0.64
CA GLU A 925 -41.72 -17.35 0.25
C GLU A 925 -41.60 -17.69 -1.26
N GLN A 926 -41.19 -16.73 -2.09
CA GLN A 926 -41.15 -16.85 -3.55
C GLN A 926 -39.75 -17.11 -4.12
N LEU A 927 -38.70 -16.70 -3.42
CA LEU A 927 -37.33 -16.81 -3.90
C LEU A 927 -36.79 -18.24 -3.71
N PRO A 928 -35.92 -18.73 -4.61
CA PRO A 928 -35.19 -19.97 -4.38
C PRO A 928 -34.21 -19.80 -3.21
N SER A 929 -33.89 -20.89 -2.50
CA SER A 929 -32.90 -20.89 -1.41
C SER A 929 -31.49 -20.46 -1.83
N THR A 930 -31.23 -20.40 -3.13
CA THR A 930 -29.98 -19.97 -3.74
C THR A 930 -29.92 -18.48 -4.06
N ASP A 931 -31.00 -17.72 -3.87
CA ASP A 931 -31.01 -16.27 -4.12
C ASP A 931 -30.04 -15.54 -3.19
N CYS A 932 -29.16 -14.72 -3.76
CA CYS A 932 -28.11 -14.06 -3.00
C CYS A 932 -28.61 -13.05 -1.94
N ARG A 933 -29.90 -12.68 -1.93
CA ARG A 933 -30.49 -11.94 -0.79
C ARG A 933 -30.49 -12.75 0.50
N PHE A 934 -30.51 -14.08 0.43
CA PHE A 934 -30.37 -14.95 1.61
C PHE A 934 -28.93 -15.16 2.05
N ARG A 935 -27.95 -14.65 1.29
CA ARG A 935 -26.54 -14.91 1.55
C ARG A 935 -26.05 -14.14 2.78
N PRO A 936 -25.66 -14.83 3.88
CA PRO A 936 -25.53 -14.20 5.19
C PRO A 936 -24.34 -13.23 5.31
N ASP A 937 -23.20 -13.51 4.68
CA ASP A 937 -22.03 -12.62 4.71
C ASP A 937 -22.33 -11.25 4.08
N ILE A 938 -23.10 -11.22 2.98
CA ILE A 938 -23.54 -9.98 2.33
C ILE A 938 -24.54 -9.22 3.20
N ARG A 939 -25.53 -9.92 3.78
CA ARG A 939 -26.54 -9.33 4.68
C ARG A 939 -25.89 -8.68 5.91
N LEU A 940 -24.92 -9.38 6.52
CA LEU A 940 -24.20 -8.89 7.69
C LEU A 940 -23.35 -7.66 7.37
N LEU A 941 -22.64 -7.66 6.23
CA LEU A 941 -21.90 -6.47 5.79
C LEU A 941 -22.85 -5.29 5.54
N GLU A 942 -23.99 -5.53 4.90
CA GLU A 942 -25.01 -4.50 4.65
C GLU A 942 -25.56 -3.89 5.95
N SER A 943 -25.67 -4.70 7.00
CA SER A 943 -26.11 -4.28 8.33
C SER A 943 -25.03 -3.64 9.20
N GLY A 944 -23.78 -3.59 8.73
CA GLY A 944 -22.65 -3.00 9.45
C GLY A 944 -21.94 -3.94 10.44
N ASP A 945 -22.15 -5.26 10.37
CA ASP A 945 -21.46 -6.25 11.20
C ASP A 945 -20.28 -6.89 10.43
N LEU A 946 -19.15 -6.19 10.40
CA LEU A 946 -17.96 -6.58 9.64
C LEU A 946 -17.37 -7.93 10.10
N ASP A 947 -17.33 -8.16 11.41
CA ASP A 947 -16.71 -9.34 12.00
C ASP A 947 -17.52 -10.60 11.70
N LYS A 948 -18.85 -10.56 11.88
CA LYS A 948 -19.69 -11.70 11.52
C LYS A 948 -19.74 -11.90 10.01
N ALA A 949 -19.74 -10.83 9.21
CA ALA A 949 -19.66 -10.95 7.76
C ALA A 949 -18.38 -11.69 7.32
N ALA A 950 -17.24 -11.40 7.94
CA ALA A 950 -15.98 -12.11 7.70
C ALA A 950 -16.04 -13.59 8.11
N GLN A 951 -16.66 -13.91 9.26
CA GLN A 951 -16.85 -15.29 9.72
C GLN A 951 -17.73 -16.09 8.76
N GLU A 952 -18.88 -15.53 8.37
CA GLU A 952 -19.82 -16.18 7.46
C GLU A 952 -19.23 -16.35 6.06
N LYS A 953 -18.46 -15.37 5.57
CA LYS A 953 -17.75 -15.49 4.29
C LYS A 953 -16.81 -16.70 4.31
N ASN A 954 -16.01 -16.84 5.36
CA ASN A 954 -15.10 -17.98 5.52
C ASN A 954 -15.88 -19.31 5.58
N ARG A 955 -16.98 -19.36 6.35
CA ARG A 955 -17.83 -20.56 6.47
C ARG A 955 -18.42 -20.99 5.12
N LEU A 956 -18.94 -20.04 4.35
CA LEU A 956 -19.51 -20.27 3.01
C LEU A 956 -18.47 -20.77 2.01
N GLU A 957 -17.29 -20.14 1.99
CA GLU A 957 -16.18 -20.55 1.12
C GLU A 957 -15.63 -21.93 1.51
N GLU A 958 -15.59 -22.28 2.80
CA GLU A 958 -15.27 -23.63 3.27
C GLU A 958 -16.31 -24.67 2.86
N LYS A 959 -17.61 -24.38 3.04
CA LYS A 959 -18.73 -25.25 2.61
C LYS A 959 -18.62 -25.55 1.11
N GLN A 960 -18.43 -24.51 0.29
CA GLN A 960 -18.24 -24.65 -1.16
C GLN A 960 -17.02 -25.53 -1.50
N ARG A 961 -15.88 -25.32 -0.83
CA ARG A 961 -14.67 -26.12 -1.05
C ARG A 961 -14.88 -27.59 -0.68
N ALA A 962 -15.55 -27.86 0.44
CA ALA A 962 -15.90 -29.22 0.86
C ALA A 962 -16.82 -29.91 -0.17
N ALA A 963 -17.86 -29.22 -0.62
CA ALA A 963 -18.79 -29.71 -1.64
C ALA A 963 -18.09 -30.01 -2.99
N ARG A 964 -17.17 -29.14 -3.43
CA ARG A 964 -16.34 -29.38 -4.62
C ARG A 964 -15.46 -30.63 -4.47
N LYS A 965 -14.77 -30.79 -3.33
CA LYS A 965 -13.95 -31.98 -3.05
C LYS A 965 -14.79 -33.26 -3.07
N LEU A 966 -16.00 -33.22 -2.52
CA LEU A 966 -16.93 -34.35 -2.53
C LEU A 966 -17.37 -34.72 -3.95
N ARG A 967 -17.77 -33.74 -4.78
CA ARG A 967 -18.13 -33.96 -6.19
C ARG A 967 -17.00 -34.58 -7.00
N ILE A 968 -15.77 -34.08 -6.83
CA ILE A 968 -14.57 -34.64 -7.48
C ILE A 968 -14.36 -36.10 -7.05
N LYS A 969 -14.46 -36.39 -5.74
CA LYS A 969 -14.33 -37.76 -5.21
C LYS A 969 -15.40 -38.71 -5.76
N GLN A 970 -16.61 -38.21 -5.98
CA GLN A 970 -17.74 -38.96 -6.54
C GLN A 970 -17.76 -39.00 -8.07
N LYS A 971 -16.81 -38.33 -8.75
CA LYS A 971 -16.78 -38.14 -10.22
C LYS A 971 -18.08 -37.55 -10.78
N GLN A 972 -18.75 -36.72 -9.98
CA GLN A 972 -19.98 -36.03 -10.40
C GLN A 972 -19.60 -34.69 -11.03
N GLN A 973 -20.15 -34.41 -12.22
CA GLN A 973 -20.02 -33.11 -12.87
C GLN A 973 -21.07 -32.15 -12.33
N TRP A 974 -20.70 -30.88 -12.18
CA TRP A 974 -21.66 -29.82 -11.86
C TRP A 974 -22.51 -29.48 -13.09
N THR A 975 -23.82 -29.36 -12.89
CA THR A 975 -24.76 -28.91 -13.93
C THR A 975 -25.55 -27.71 -13.37
N PRO A 976 -25.39 -26.51 -13.95
CA PRO A 976 -26.21 -25.36 -13.59
C PRO A 976 -27.70 -25.66 -13.79
N ARG A 977 -28.56 -25.02 -13.01
CA ARG A 977 -29.99 -25.36 -12.96
C ARG A 977 -30.80 -24.61 -14.00
N TRP A 978 -30.39 -23.39 -14.35
CA TRP A 978 -31.18 -22.48 -15.16
C TRP A 978 -30.53 -22.15 -16.49
N PHE A 979 -29.24 -22.47 -16.66
CA PHE A 979 -28.49 -22.22 -17.88
C PHE A 979 -27.81 -23.49 -18.39
N HIS A 980 -27.69 -23.61 -19.70
CA HIS A 980 -26.95 -24.67 -20.38
C HIS A 980 -26.05 -24.09 -21.46
N GLN A 981 -25.01 -24.82 -21.84
CA GLN A 981 -24.18 -24.42 -22.98
C GLN A 981 -24.94 -24.68 -24.28
N GLY A 982 -25.11 -23.63 -25.08
CA GLY A 982 -25.84 -23.64 -26.34
C GLY A 982 -25.07 -22.89 -27.43
N THR A 983 -25.62 -22.89 -28.64
CA THR A 983 -25.06 -22.14 -29.78
C THR A 983 -25.66 -20.74 -29.81
N HIS A 984 -24.80 -19.72 -29.78
CA HIS A 984 -25.19 -18.33 -29.76
C HIS A 984 -25.89 -17.91 -31.09
N PRO A 985 -27.05 -17.23 -31.06
CA PRO A 985 -27.87 -16.98 -32.25
C PRO A 985 -27.20 -16.09 -33.31
N GLY A 986 -26.37 -15.12 -32.89
CA GLY A 986 -25.66 -14.23 -33.82
C GLY A 986 -24.31 -14.77 -34.31
N THR A 987 -23.47 -15.24 -33.37
CA THR A 987 -22.05 -15.55 -33.64
C THR A 987 -21.78 -17.02 -33.92
N ARG A 988 -22.73 -17.91 -33.61
CA ARG A 988 -22.58 -19.38 -33.69
C ARG A 988 -21.49 -19.97 -32.80
N GLU A 989 -20.96 -19.17 -31.88
CA GLU A 989 -20.04 -19.64 -30.85
C GLU A 989 -20.81 -20.32 -29.70
N THR A 990 -20.09 -21.05 -28.83
CA THR A 990 -20.72 -21.64 -27.64
C THR A 990 -20.88 -20.58 -26.55
N ASP A 991 -22.07 -20.45 -25.98
CA ASP A 991 -22.36 -19.54 -24.87
C ASP A 991 -23.39 -20.16 -23.90
N TRP A 992 -23.63 -19.52 -22.76
CA TRP A 992 -24.62 -19.93 -21.78
C TRP A 992 -26.00 -19.39 -22.13
N THR A 993 -26.92 -20.31 -22.44
CA THR A 993 -28.30 -20.01 -22.82
C THR A 993 -29.25 -20.33 -21.66
N TYR A 994 -30.22 -19.45 -21.42
CA TYR A 994 -31.27 -19.69 -20.44
C TYR A 994 -32.16 -20.86 -20.84
N SER A 995 -32.45 -21.74 -19.88
CA SER A 995 -33.15 -23.00 -20.11
C SER A 995 -34.67 -22.89 -19.94
N GLY A 996 -35.17 -21.77 -19.44
CA GLY A 996 -36.58 -21.62 -19.05
C GLY A 996 -36.88 -22.19 -17.66
N GLY A 997 -38.13 -22.00 -17.21
CA GLY A 997 -38.67 -22.61 -15.99
C GLY A 997 -38.35 -21.92 -14.66
N TYR A 998 -37.43 -20.95 -14.60
CA TYR A 998 -37.11 -20.25 -13.34
C TYR A 998 -38.32 -19.51 -12.75
N TRP A 999 -39.05 -18.80 -13.62
CA TRP A 999 -40.22 -17.99 -13.24
C TRP A 999 -41.49 -18.82 -12.97
N GLU A 1000 -41.46 -20.14 -13.17
CA GLU A 1000 -42.57 -21.04 -12.84
C GLU A 1000 -42.65 -21.34 -11.33
N ARG A 1001 -41.61 -20.96 -10.56
CA ARG A 1001 -41.51 -21.10 -9.10
C ARG A 1001 -41.58 -22.53 -8.56
N ASP A 1002 -41.54 -23.56 -9.42
CA ASP A 1002 -41.45 -24.96 -8.99
C ASP A 1002 -40.00 -25.36 -8.66
N TYR A 1003 -39.50 -24.82 -7.56
CA TYR A 1003 -38.12 -25.08 -7.11
C TYR A 1003 -37.93 -26.44 -6.43
N ARG A 1004 -38.99 -26.98 -5.84
CA ARG A 1004 -38.94 -28.28 -5.14
C ARG A 1004 -38.65 -29.43 -6.08
N SER A 1005 -39.14 -29.35 -7.33
CA SER A 1005 -38.87 -30.38 -8.34
C SER A 1005 -37.47 -30.30 -8.96
N LYS A 1006 -36.71 -29.23 -8.70
CA LYS A 1006 -35.44 -28.92 -9.38
C LYS A 1006 -34.17 -29.28 -8.59
N ASP A 1007 -34.31 -29.85 -7.38
CA ASP A 1007 -33.18 -30.24 -6.52
C ASP A 1007 -32.12 -29.13 -6.42
N LEU A 1008 -32.54 -28.00 -5.85
CA LEU A 1008 -31.69 -26.81 -5.70
C LEU A 1008 -30.51 -27.09 -4.76
N PRO A 1009 -29.34 -26.52 -5.07
CA PRO A 1009 -28.16 -26.71 -4.24
C PRO A 1009 -28.28 -25.95 -2.90
N ASP A 1010 -27.88 -26.61 -1.82
CA ASP A 1010 -27.73 -25.97 -0.50
C ASP A 1010 -26.33 -25.34 -0.39
N ILE A 1011 -26.27 -24.02 -0.57
CA ILE A 1011 -25.01 -23.27 -0.68
C ILE A 1011 -24.74 -22.29 0.46
N PHE A 1012 -25.74 -21.93 1.26
CA PHE A 1012 -25.59 -20.99 2.37
C PHE A 1012 -25.36 -21.65 3.73
#